data_AF-A0A8C7RCT7-F1
#
_entry.id   AF-A0A8C7RCT7-F1
#
_cell.length_a   1.000
_cell.length_b   1.000
_cell.length_c   1.000
_cell.angle_alpha   90.00
_cell.angle_beta   90.00
_cell.angle_gamma   90.00
#
_symmetry.space_group_name_H-M   'P 1'
#
loop_
_entity.id
_entity.type
_entity.pdbx_description
1 polymer ?
#
loop_
_entity_poly.entity_id
_entity_poly.type
_entity_poly.pdbx_seq_one_letter_code
_entity_poly.pdbx_strand_id
1 'polypeptide(L)'
;INKMDKSDKPEVMDSVKVVVRCRPLNQKERSMGHKQAVSVDENRGTITVNKLETTHEPPKTFTFDTVFGPDSKQLDVYNLTARPIIDSVLEGYNGTIFAYGQTGTGKTFTMEGVRAVPELRGIIPNSFAHVFGHIAKAEGDTRFLVRVSYLEIYNEEVRDLLGKDQMQRLEVKERPDVGVYIKDLSGYVVNNADDMDRIMTMGHKNRSVGSTNMNEHSSRSHAIFTITIECSEKGMDGDQHVRMGKLHLVDLAGSERQGKTGATGQRLKEATKINLSLSTLGNVISALVDGKSTHVPYRNSKLTRLLQDSLGGNSKTMMCANIGPADYNYDETISTLRYANRAKNIKNKARINEDPKDALLRQFQKEIEELRKKLQEGQLVVLSVDISGSEGSGSEEMDEGDDEGREGRMKRRGKKKKKVSPDKMVEMQAKIEEERKELEATLDMEEEERNKARAELEKREKDLLKAQQEHHLLLEKLSALEKKVIVGGVDLLAKAEEQEKLLQESNNELEERRRRAEQLRRELEEKEAERLDMEEKYSSLQEEAQGKTKKLKKVWTMLMAAKSEMADLQQEHHREIEGLLENIRHLSRELRLQMLIIDSFIPQEYQEMIENYVQWNEDIGEWQLKCVAYTGNNMRKQTPVPDKKEKDPFEVDLSHVYLAYTEESMRQSLMKLERPRTSKSSRPKTGRR
;
A
#
# COMPACT_ATOMS: atom_id res chain seq x y z
N ILE A 1 -5.95 45.25 -20.82
CA ILE A 1 -5.44 44.19 -19.92
C ILE A 1 -6.50 43.10 -19.88
N ASN A 2 -6.15 41.89 -20.27
CA ASN A 2 -6.80 40.62 -19.90
C ASN A 2 -5.95 39.51 -20.51
N LYS A 3 -5.21 38.77 -19.69
CA LYS A 3 -4.62 37.50 -20.15
C LYS A 3 -5.76 36.50 -20.25
N MET A 4 -6.04 35.99 -21.44
CA MET A 4 -6.75 34.72 -21.56
C MET A 4 -5.75 33.64 -21.17
N ASP A 5 -5.93 33.04 -20.00
CA ASP A 5 -5.14 31.88 -19.63
C ASP A 5 -5.51 30.69 -20.53
N LYS A 6 -4.49 29.96 -20.97
CA LYS A 6 -4.61 28.80 -21.87
C LYS A 6 -3.68 27.71 -21.38
N SER A 7 -4.19 26.71 -20.66
CA SER A 7 -3.54 25.40 -20.55
C SER A 7 -4.35 24.29 -19.86
N ASP A 8 -5.52 24.56 -19.27
CA ASP A 8 -6.37 23.53 -18.64
C ASP A 8 -6.96 22.52 -19.65
N LYS A 9 -6.14 21.54 -20.06
CA LYS A 9 -6.63 20.24 -20.56
C LYS A 9 -7.36 19.55 -19.39
N PRO A 10 -8.51 18.90 -19.61
CA PRO A 10 -9.25 18.25 -18.52
C PRO A 10 -8.41 17.11 -17.90
N GLU A 11 -8.22 17.17 -16.58
CA GLU A 11 -7.60 16.06 -15.84
C GLU A 11 -8.41 14.77 -16.03
N VAL A 12 -7.73 13.68 -16.40
CA VAL A 12 -8.37 12.38 -16.58
C VAL A 12 -8.70 11.78 -15.21
N MET A 13 -9.94 11.96 -14.77
CA MET A 13 -10.45 11.37 -13.53
C MET A 13 -10.78 9.88 -13.71
N ASP A 14 -9.84 9.02 -13.33
CA ASP A 14 -10.09 7.58 -13.20
C ASP A 14 -11.15 7.31 -12.13
N SER A 15 -12.08 6.41 -12.40
CA SER A 15 -13.06 5.94 -11.41
C SER A 15 -12.52 4.71 -10.69
N VAL A 16 -12.83 4.56 -9.39
CA VAL A 16 -12.49 3.33 -8.66
C VAL A 16 -13.20 2.16 -9.31
N LYS A 17 -12.42 1.21 -9.85
CA LYS A 17 -12.97 0.00 -10.50
C LYS A 17 -13.54 -0.93 -9.44
N VAL A 18 -14.77 -1.39 -9.62
CA VAL A 18 -15.43 -2.29 -8.69
C VAL A 18 -15.79 -3.59 -9.39
N VAL A 19 -15.25 -4.67 -8.86
CA VAL A 19 -15.51 -6.04 -9.32
C VAL A 19 -16.09 -6.86 -8.19
N VAL A 20 -17.00 -7.79 -8.49
CA VAL A 20 -17.68 -8.58 -7.46
C VAL A 20 -17.54 -10.06 -7.74
N ARG A 21 -17.18 -10.84 -6.72
CA ARG A 21 -16.94 -12.29 -6.85
C ARG A 21 -17.81 -13.09 -5.89
N CYS A 22 -18.67 -13.92 -6.45
CA CYS A 22 -19.50 -14.86 -5.71
C CYS A 22 -18.86 -16.25 -5.71
N ARG A 23 -18.44 -16.75 -4.53
CA ARG A 23 -17.87 -18.10 -4.43
C ARG A 23 -18.94 -19.19 -4.55
N PRO A 24 -18.57 -20.47 -4.81
CA PRO A 24 -19.49 -21.60 -4.67
C PRO A 24 -20.10 -21.73 -3.26
N LEU A 25 -21.28 -22.37 -3.19
CA LEU A 25 -21.85 -22.86 -1.92
C LEU A 25 -20.87 -23.84 -1.27
N ASN A 26 -20.46 -23.56 -0.03
CA ASN A 26 -19.50 -24.37 0.69
C ASN A 26 -20.15 -25.62 1.33
N GLN A 27 -19.34 -26.57 1.80
CA GLN A 27 -19.84 -27.84 2.31
C GLN A 27 -20.72 -27.69 3.57
N LYS A 28 -20.41 -26.72 4.45
CA LYS A 28 -21.20 -26.41 5.65
C LYS A 28 -22.58 -25.85 5.26
N GLU A 29 -22.61 -24.88 4.34
CA GLU A 29 -23.85 -24.29 3.81
C GLU A 29 -24.77 -25.37 3.21
N ARG A 30 -24.21 -26.25 2.38
CA ARG A 30 -24.93 -27.39 1.79
C ARG A 30 -25.44 -28.37 2.85
N SER A 31 -24.61 -28.70 3.86
CA SER A 31 -25.00 -29.62 4.95
C SER A 31 -26.11 -29.06 5.85
N MET A 32 -26.23 -27.74 5.93
CA MET A 32 -27.27 -27.03 6.69
C MET A 32 -28.53 -26.74 5.85
N GLY A 33 -28.56 -27.16 4.59
CA GLY A 33 -29.72 -27.00 3.69
C GLY A 33 -29.92 -25.59 3.12
N HIS A 34 -28.92 -24.71 3.24
CA HIS A 34 -28.99 -23.35 2.71
C HIS A 34 -29.06 -23.34 1.18
N LYS A 35 -29.96 -22.51 0.64
CA LYS A 35 -30.19 -22.39 -0.80
C LYS A 35 -29.37 -21.25 -1.38
N GLN A 36 -29.17 -21.29 -2.70
CA GLN A 36 -28.54 -20.21 -3.44
C GLN A 36 -29.52 -19.04 -3.63
N ALA A 37 -29.22 -17.91 -2.98
CA ALA A 37 -29.96 -16.66 -3.08
C ALA A 37 -29.37 -15.70 -4.14
N VAL A 38 -28.12 -15.92 -4.57
CA VAL A 38 -27.40 -15.06 -5.52
C VAL A 38 -27.37 -15.68 -6.92
N SER A 39 -27.78 -14.89 -7.92
CA SER A 39 -27.57 -15.17 -9.34
C SER A 39 -26.53 -14.20 -9.90
N VAL A 40 -25.64 -14.68 -10.76
CA VAL A 40 -24.57 -13.90 -11.40
C VAL A 40 -24.70 -14.01 -12.91
N ASP A 41 -24.57 -12.88 -13.60
CA ASP A 41 -24.60 -12.77 -15.06
C ASP A 41 -23.34 -11.99 -15.48
N GLU A 42 -22.29 -12.74 -15.81
CA GLU A 42 -20.96 -12.21 -16.16
C GLU A 42 -21.01 -11.36 -17.45
N ASN A 43 -21.84 -11.75 -18.42
CA ASN A 43 -21.97 -11.06 -19.71
C ASN A 43 -22.58 -9.66 -19.58
N ARG A 44 -23.56 -9.49 -18.68
CA ARG A 44 -24.22 -8.18 -18.43
C ARG A 44 -23.60 -7.42 -17.25
N GLY A 45 -22.60 -7.99 -16.57
CA GLY A 45 -21.96 -7.38 -15.41
C GLY A 45 -22.88 -7.27 -14.18
N THR A 46 -23.93 -8.10 -14.10
CA THR A 46 -24.99 -7.97 -13.09
C THR A 46 -25.02 -9.08 -12.07
N ILE A 47 -25.33 -8.72 -10.82
CA ILE A 47 -25.63 -9.65 -9.73
C ILE A 47 -27.05 -9.38 -9.22
N THR A 48 -27.85 -10.43 -9.13
CA THR A 48 -29.23 -10.39 -8.63
C THR A 48 -29.33 -11.22 -7.35
N VAL A 49 -29.91 -10.64 -6.30
CA VAL A 49 -30.05 -11.27 -4.98
C VAL A 49 -31.53 -11.42 -4.62
N ASN A 50 -31.93 -12.66 -4.30
CA ASN A 50 -33.30 -13.08 -4.07
C ASN A 50 -33.53 -13.41 -2.59
N LYS A 51 -34.55 -12.80 -1.97
CA LYS A 51 -34.91 -13.07 -0.57
C LYS A 51 -35.90 -14.24 -0.49
N LEU A 52 -35.36 -15.45 -0.33
CA LEU A 52 -36.12 -16.71 -0.49
C LEU A 52 -37.22 -16.93 0.56
N GLU A 53 -37.22 -16.17 1.66
CA GLU A 53 -38.23 -16.25 2.73
C GLU A 53 -39.53 -15.47 2.42
N THR A 54 -39.50 -14.51 1.48
CA THR A 54 -40.61 -13.60 1.21
C THR A 54 -40.89 -13.44 -0.28
N THR A 55 -41.83 -14.23 -0.80
CA THR A 55 -42.25 -14.30 -2.21
C THR A 55 -42.81 -12.99 -2.81
N HIS A 56 -42.99 -11.95 -1.99
CA HIS A 56 -43.51 -10.64 -2.41
C HIS A 56 -42.43 -9.55 -2.53
N GLU A 57 -41.19 -9.79 -2.07
CA GLU A 57 -40.10 -8.82 -2.20
C GLU A 57 -39.42 -8.96 -3.56
N PRO A 58 -39.31 -7.89 -4.38
CA PRO A 58 -38.69 -7.97 -5.70
C PRO A 58 -37.18 -8.22 -5.60
N PRO A 59 -36.59 -8.98 -6.56
CA PRO A 59 -35.18 -9.34 -6.53
C PRO A 59 -34.28 -8.11 -6.81
N LYS A 60 -33.24 -7.93 -6.00
CA LYS A 60 -32.39 -6.72 -6.03
C LYS A 60 -31.20 -6.95 -6.96
N THR A 61 -31.06 -6.12 -7.99
CA THR A 61 -30.04 -6.28 -9.03
C THR A 61 -29.09 -5.09 -9.06
N PHE A 62 -27.79 -5.38 -9.13
CA PHE A 62 -26.69 -4.41 -9.12
C PHE A 62 -25.78 -4.63 -10.33
N THR A 63 -25.15 -3.56 -10.85
CA THR A 63 -24.30 -3.61 -12.07
C THR A 63 -22.90 -3.07 -11.81
N PHE A 64 -21.88 -3.90 -11.99
CA PHE A 64 -20.48 -3.59 -11.68
C PHE A 64 -19.62 -3.52 -12.94
N ASP A 65 -18.31 -3.30 -12.79
CA ASP A 65 -17.39 -3.22 -13.94
C ASP A 65 -16.97 -4.61 -14.42
N THR A 66 -16.98 -5.59 -13.51
CA THR A 66 -16.88 -7.03 -13.82
C THR A 66 -17.55 -7.81 -12.69
N VAL A 67 -18.21 -8.93 -13.01
CA VAL A 67 -18.73 -9.86 -11.99
C VAL A 67 -18.24 -11.27 -12.29
N PHE A 68 -17.97 -12.03 -11.23
CA PHE A 68 -17.44 -13.38 -11.28
C PHE A 68 -18.36 -14.34 -10.52
N GLY A 69 -18.81 -15.39 -11.20
CA GLY A 69 -19.61 -16.46 -10.64
C GLY A 69 -18.79 -17.50 -9.86
N PRO A 70 -19.46 -18.60 -9.45
CA PRO A 70 -18.83 -19.70 -8.72
C PRO A 70 -17.67 -20.38 -9.47
N ASP A 71 -17.70 -20.38 -10.79
CA ASP A 71 -16.83 -21.18 -11.66
C ASP A 71 -15.63 -20.40 -12.23
N SER A 72 -15.53 -19.08 -11.99
CA SER A 72 -14.48 -18.22 -12.58
C SER A 72 -13.10 -18.48 -11.93
N LYS A 73 -12.08 -18.75 -12.76
CA LYS A 73 -10.73 -19.14 -12.29
C LYS A 73 -9.99 -17.95 -11.66
N GLN A 74 -8.97 -18.26 -10.86
CA GLN A 74 -8.09 -17.21 -10.31
C GLN A 74 -7.35 -16.42 -11.39
N LEU A 75 -6.94 -17.10 -12.47
CA LEU A 75 -6.22 -16.50 -13.60
C LEU A 75 -7.11 -15.53 -14.37
N ASP A 76 -8.38 -15.90 -14.60
CA ASP A 76 -9.39 -15.02 -15.22
C ASP A 76 -9.61 -13.75 -14.37
N VAL A 77 -9.75 -13.92 -13.04
CA VAL A 77 -9.86 -12.81 -12.08
C VAL A 77 -8.59 -11.94 -12.07
N TYR A 78 -7.39 -12.52 -12.14
CA TYR A 78 -6.15 -11.75 -12.20
C TYR A 78 -6.07 -10.90 -13.47
N ASN A 79 -6.24 -11.53 -14.63
CA ASN A 79 -6.10 -10.86 -15.93
C ASN A 79 -7.15 -9.74 -16.13
N LEU A 80 -8.41 -9.94 -15.75
CA LEU A 80 -9.44 -8.91 -15.87
C LEU A 80 -9.31 -7.73 -14.89
N THR A 81 -8.75 -7.95 -13.69
CA THR A 81 -8.93 -7.01 -12.58
C THR A 81 -7.63 -6.46 -12.00
N ALA A 82 -6.62 -7.31 -11.87
CA ALA A 82 -5.35 -6.96 -11.25
C ALA A 82 -4.32 -6.54 -12.30
N ARG A 83 -4.20 -7.28 -13.41
CA ARG A 83 -3.19 -7.05 -14.46
C ARG A 83 -3.08 -5.57 -14.86
N PRO A 84 -4.16 -4.85 -15.23
CA PRO A 84 -4.06 -3.46 -15.67
C PRO A 84 -3.63 -2.46 -14.57
N ILE A 85 -3.75 -2.85 -13.29
CA ILE A 85 -3.25 -2.08 -12.15
C ILE A 85 -1.76 -2.37 -11.95
N ILE A 86 -1.30 -3.62 -12.12
CA ILE A 86 0.13 -3.97 -12.10
C ILE A 86 0.85 -3.27 -13.26
N ASP A 87 0.31 -3.34 -14.49
CA ASP A 87 0.85 -2.66 -15.68
C ASP A 87 1.06 -1.17 -15.40
N SER A 88 0.04 -0.52 -14.85
CA SER A 88 0.10 0.90 -14.48
C SER A 88 1.16 1.20 -13.39
N VAL A 89 1.40 0.28 -12.46
CA VAL A 89 2.44 0.48 -11.44
C VAL A 89 3.84 0.33 -12.06
N LEU A 90 4.01 -0.54 -13.05
CA LEU A 90 5.26 -0.68 -13.81
C LEU A 90 5.56 0.58 -14.66
N GLU A 91 4.52 1.26 -15.18
CA GLU A 91 4.64 2.59 -15.80
C GLU A 91 5.08 3.70 -14.82
N GLY A 92 4.84 3.51 -13.51
CA GLY A 92 5.15 4.46 -12.44
C GLY A 92 3.95 5.13 -11.75
N TYR A 93 2.71 4.64 -11.95
CA TYR A 93 1.55 5.08 -11.17
C TYR A 93 1.53 4.45 -9.77
N ASN A 94 0.80 5.08 -8.84
CA ASN A 94 0.29 4.38 -7.66
C ASN A 94 -0.88 3.45 -8.03
N GLY A 95 -0.93 2.27 -7.44
CA GLY A 95 -1.98 1.28 -7.62
C GLY A 95 -2.46 0.72 -6.28
N THR A 96 -3.76 0.48 -6.14
CA THR A 96 -4.33 -0.19 -4.95
C THR A 96 -5.33 -1.27 -5.35
N ILE A 97 -5.17 -2.48 -4.81
CA ILE A 97 -6.12 -3.58 -4.92
C ILE A 97 -6.55 -3.99 -3.51
N PHE A 98 -7.85 -3.94 -3.21
CA PHE A 98 -8.36 -4.37 -1.91
C PHE A 98 -9.55 -5.33 -2.00
N ALA A 99 -9.50 -6.40 -1.20
CA ALA A 99 -10.60 -7.34 -1.04
C ALA A 99 -11.48 -6.96 0.16
N TYR A 100 -12.81 -6.94 -0.03
CA TYR A 100 -13.80 -6.50 0.95
C TYR A 100 -15.00 -7.46 1.01
N GLY A 101 -15.65 -7.55 2.17
CA GLY A 101 -16.86 -8.37 2.40
C GLY A 101 -16.78 -9.20 3.69
N GLN A 102 -17.80 -10.03 3.91
CA GLN A 102 -17.94 -10.87 5.12
C GLN A 102 -16.78 -11.89 5.27
N THR A 103 -16.50 -12.34 6.48
CA THR A 103 -15.61 -13.47 6.74
C THR A 103 -16.09 -14.74 6.04
N GLY A 104 -15.18 -15.46 5.40
CA GLY A 104 -15.50 -16.70 4.67
C GLY A 104 -16.18 -16.51 3.31
N THR A 105 -16.26 -15.29 2.75
CA THR A 105 -16.73 -15.09 1.35
C THR A 105 -15.64 -15.26 0.30
N GLY A 106 -14.36 -15.20 0.69
CA GLY A 106 -13.22 -15.48 -0.21
C GLY A 106 -12.20 -14.34 -0.41
N LYS A 107 -12.12 -13.35 0.50
CA LYS A 107 -11.13 -12.26 0.44
C LYS A 107 -9.68 -12.78 0.32
N THR A 108 -9.19 -13.46 1.35
CA THR A 108 -7.85 -14.08 1.36
C THR A 108 -7.67 -15.12 0.25
N PHE A 109 -8.73 -15.83 -0.18
CA PHE A 109 -8.65 -16.73 -1.34
C PHE A 109 -8.47 -15.97 -2.66
N THR A 110 -8.99 -14.75 -2.79
CA THR A 110 -8.79 -13.90 -3.97
C THR A 110 -7.42 -13.22 -3.93
N MET A 111 -6.97 -12.79 -2.74
CA MET A 111 -5.68 -12.12 -2.56
C MET A 111 -4.49 -13.10 -2.57
N GLU A 112 -4.46 -14.12 -1.72
CA GLU A 112 -3.37 -15.11 -1.65
C GLU A 112 -3.69 -16.39 -2.44
N GLY A 113 -4.91 -16.93 -2.30
CA GLY A 113 -5.30 -18.20 -2.90
C GLY A 113 -4.59 -19.41 -2.28
N VAL A 114 -4.35 -20.45 -3.07
CA VAL A 114 -3.59 -21.65 -2.65
C VAL A 114 -2.24 -21.62 -3.35
N ARG A 115 -1.24 -20.94 -2.75
CA ARG A 115 0.08 -20.67 -3.36
C ARG A 115 0.85 -21.89 -3.89
N ALA A 116 0.60 -23.08 -3.33
CA ALA A 116 1.20 -24.33 -3.75
C ALA A 116 0.62 -24.93 -5.06
N VAL A 117 -0.54 -24.44 -5.53
CA VAL A 117 -1.21 -24.94 -6.75
C VAL A 117 -1.31 -23.78 -7.75
N PRO A 118 -0.60 -23.81 -8.90
CA PRO A 118 -0.51 -22.68 -9.82
C PRO A 118 -1.86 -22.10 -10.26
N GLU A 119 -2.82 -22.96 -10.61
CA GLU A 119 -4.20 -22.56 -11.01
C GLU A 119 -5.01 -21.87 -9.90
N LEU A 120 -4.62 -22.10 -8.63
CA LEU A 120 -5.31 -21.57 -7.45
C LEU A 120 -4.57 -20.39 -6.80
N ARG A 121 -3.44 -19.93 -7.35
CA ARG A 121 -2.70 -18.74 -6.90
C ARG A 121 -3.58 -17.48 -7.01
N GLY A 122 -3.67 -16.69 -5.95
CA GLY A 122 -4.43 -15.43 -5.92
C GLY A 122 -3.72 -14.25 -6.58
N ILE A 123 -4.25 -13.04 -6.37
CA ILE A 123 -3.73 -11.81 -6.96
C ILE A 123 -2.28 -11.52 -6.56
N ILE A 124 -1.92 -11.72 -5.28
CA ILE A 124 -0.60 -11.44 -4.73
C ILE A 124 0.49 -12.30 -5.41
N PRO A 125 0.46 -13.65 -5.35
CA PRO A 125 1.51 -14.47 -5.98
C PRO A 125 1.56 -14.31 -7.51
N ASN A 126 0.44 -14.08 -8.20
CA ASN A 126 0.46 -13.77 -9.64
C ASN A 126 1.10 -12.40 -9.93
N SER A 127 0.90 -11.39 -9.07
CA SER A 127 1.59 -10.11 -9.20
C SER A 127 3.11 -10.21 -9.05
N PHE A 128 3.61 -11.14 -8.20
CA PHE A 128 5.05 -11.35 -8.06
C PHE A 128 5.68 -11.90 -9.35
N ALA A 129 5.01 -12.86 -10.00
CA ALA A 129 5.44 -13.42 -11.27
C ALA A 129 5.38 -12.39 -12.40
N HIS A 130 4.26 -11.66 -12.53
CA HIS A 130 4.08 -10.66 -13.59
C HIS A 130 5.06 -9.48 -13.47
N VAL A 131 5.31 -8.97 -12.25
CA VAL A 131 6.31 -7.90 -12.02
C VAL A 131 7.71 -8.34 -12.45
N PHE A 132 8.18 -9.51 -12.00
CA PHE A 132 9.52 -9.97 -12.40
C PHE A 132 9.59 -10.49 -13.84
N GLY A 133 8.48 -10.99 -14.40
CA GLY A 133 8.37 -11.32 -15.82
C GLY A 133 8.48 -10.09 -16.71
N HIS A 134 7.89 -8.96 -16.31
CA HIS A 134 8.06 -7.67 -17.00
C HIS A 134 9.52 -7.18 -16.90
N ILE A 135 10.11 -7.22 -15.70
CA ILE A 135 11.51 -6.80 -15.48
C ILE A 135 12.49 -7.66 -16.30
N ALA A 136 12.27 -8.97 -16.40
CA ALA A 136 13.10 -9.88 -17.20
C ALA A 136 12.92 -9.70 -18.73
N LYS A 137 11.78 -9.14 -19.18
CA LYS A 137 11.49 -8.78 -20.57
C LYS A 137 11.94 -7.37 -20.95
N ALA A 138 12.49 -6.58 -20.01
CA ALA A 138 12.85 -5.19 -20.26
C ALA A 138 14.18 -5.06 -21.04
N GLU A 139 14.13 -4.38 -22.19
CA GLU A 139 15.30 -4.12 -23.03
C GLU A 139 15.94 -2.75 -22.70
N GLY A 140 17.20 -2.54 -23.11
CA GLY A 140 17.94 -1.28 -22.94
C GLY A 140 18.71 -1.15 -21.61
N ASP A 141 19.09 0.09 -21.25
CA ASP A 141 19.77 0.44 -19.97
C ASP A 141 18.74 0.75 -18.87
N THR A 142 17.63 0.00 -18.86
CA THR A 142 16.51 0.17 -17.93
C THR A 142 16.78 -0.61 -16.64
N ARG A 143 16.81 0.08 -15.50
CA ARG A 143 17.20 -0.47 -14.20
C ARG A 143 16.04 -0.42 -13.22
N PHE A 144 15.71 -1.56 -12.62
CA PHE A 144 14.62 -1.68 -11.65
C PHE A 144 15.15 -1.96 -10.23
N LEU A 145 14.52 -1.33 -9.23
CA LEU A 145 14.71 -1.64 -7.81
C LEU A 145 13.35 -1.91 -7.18
N VAL A 146 13.11 -3.17 -6.81
CA VAL A 146 11.87 -3.61 -6.15
C VAL A 146 12.09 -3.69 -4.65
N ARG A 147 11.23 -3.02 -3.87
CA ARG A 147 11.21 -3.07 -2.41
C ARG A 147 9.83 -3.50 -1.91
N VAL A 148 9.78 -4.35 -0.91
CA VAL A 148 8.54 -4.82 -0.28
C VAL A 148 8.47 -4.48 1.20
N SER A 149 7.27 -4.14 1.68
CA SER A 149 6.93 -4.06 3.10
C SER A 149 5.58 -4.74 3.33
N TYR A 150 5.37 -5.31 4.52
CA TYR A 150 4.14 -6.02 4.85
C TYR A 150 3.74 -5.75 6.29
N LEU A 151 2.50 -5.32 6.49
CA LEU A 151 2.01 -4.85 7.78
C LEU A 151 0.61 -5.37 8.09
N GLU A 152 0.28 -5.36 9.38
CA GLU A 152 -1.05 -5.64 9.91
C GLU A 152 -1.61 -4.43 10.65
N ILE A 153 -2.89 -4.14 10.44
CA ILE A 153 -3.67 -3.20 11.25
C ILE A 153 -4.67 -4.01 12.07
N TYR A 154 -4.47 -4.02 13.39
CA TYR A 154 -5.32 -4.74 14.35
C TYR A 154 -5.56 -3.84 15.56
N ASN A 155 -6.81 -3.76 16.06
CA ASN A 155 -7.15 -2.94 17.23
C ASN A 155 -6.75 -1.44 17.10
N GLU A 156 -6.76 -0.89 15.87
CA GLU A 156 -6.22 0.46 15.50
C GLU A 156 -4.71 0.65 15.78
N GLU A 157 -3.98 -0.44 16.00
CA GLU A 157 -2.52 -0.49 16.10
C GLU A 157 -1.92 -0.98 14.77
N VAL A 158 -0.83 -0.36 14.31
CA VAL A 158 -0.07 -0.81 13.14
C VAL A 158 1.13 -1.64 13.61
N ARG A 159 1.31 -2.82 13.02
CA ARG A 159 2.43 -3.75 13.28
C ARG A 159 3.12 -4.12 11.99
N ASP A 160 4.45 -4.22 12.03
CA ASP A 160 5.28 -4.62 10.91
C ASP A 160 5.47 -6.14 10.90
N LEU A 161 4.89 -6.84 9.93
CA LEU A 161 4.96 -8.30 9.84
C LEU A 161 6.35 -8.81 9.41
N LEU A 162 7.26 -7.92 8.98
CA LEU A 162 8.63 -8.24 8.56
C LEU A 162 9.69 -7.68 9.53
N GLY A 163 9.27 -6.91 10.53
CA GLY A 163 10.12 -6.32 11.56
C GLY A 163 10.71 -7.35 12.53
N LYS A 164 11.82 -6.99 13.18
CA LYS A 164 12.49 -7.85 14.18
C LYS A 164 11.69 -8.01 15.47
N ASP A 165 10.93 -6.98 15.86
CA ASP A 165 10.01 -7.01 16.99
C ASP A 165 8.57 -6.92 16.46
N GLN A 166 7.81 -8.00 16.64
CA GLN A 166 6.41 -8.10 16.23
C GLN A 166 5.43 -7.46 17.23
N MET A 167 5.90 -7.09 18.42
CA MET A 167 5.14 -6.35 19.44
C MET A 167 5.30 -4.83 19.29
N GLN A 168 6.27 -4.35 18.51
CA GLN A 168 6.47 -2.93 18.26
C GLN A 168 5.26 -2.34 17.52
N ARG A 169 4.69 -1.27 18.09
CA ARG A 169 3.64 -0.47 17.46
C ARG A 169 4.29 0.64 16.62
N LEU A 170 3.81 0.84 15.39
CA LEU A 170 4.32 1.88 14.50
C LEU A 170 3.36 3.07 14.35
N GLU A 171 3.94 4.24 14.10
CA GLU A 171 3.23 5.51 13.98
C GLU A 171 2.93 5.86 12.51
N VAL A 172 1.66 6.12 12.19
CA VAL A 172 1.26 6.69 10.90
C VAL A 172 1.54 8.20 10.91
N LYS A 173 2.39 8.66 10.00
CA LYS A 173 2.80 10.06 9.84
C LYS A 173 2.52 10.55 8.42
N GLU A 174 2.67 11.86 8.22
CA GLU A 174 2.27 12.57 7.02
C GLU A 174 3.36 13.61 6.72
N ARG A 175 3.73 13.79 5.45
CA ARG A 175 4.59 14.88 4.98
C ARG A 175 4.13 15.37 3.59
N PRO A 176 4.37 16.64 3.21
CA PRO A 176 3.95 17.16 1.92
C PRO A 176 4.63 16.55 0.68
N ASP A 177 5.80 15.92 0.86
CA ASP A 177 6.63 15.32 -0.19
C ASP A 177 6.25 13.85 -0.48
N VAL A 178 6.10 13.04 0.58
CA VAL A 178 5.87 11.59 0.51
C VAL A 178 4.39 11.20 0.67
N GLY A 179 3.55 12.11 1.19
CA GLY A 179 2.17 11.82 1.58
C GLY A 179 2.09 11.12 2.94
N VAL A 180 1.15 10.19 3.09
CA VAL A 180 1.01 9.38 4.32
C VAL A 180 1.97 8.17 4.27
N TYR A 181 2.71 7.97 5.36
CA TYR A 181 3.67 6.88 5.51
C TYR A 181 3.68 6.35 6.96
N ILE A 182 4.34 5.22 7.18
CA ILE A 182 4.52 4.64 8.51
C ILE A 182 5.97 4.85 8.91
N LYS A 183 6.19 5.47 10.07
CA LYS A 183 7.54 5.68 10.62
C LYS A 183 8.11 4.33 11.06
N ASP A 184 9.39 4.10 10.74
CA ASP A 184 10.18 2.92 11.11
C ASP A 184 9.66 1.55 10.58
N LEU A 185 8.75 1.56 9.59
CA LEU A 185 8.33 0.34 8.87
C LEU A 185 9.50 -0.25 8.07
N SER A 186 9.77 -1.54 8.22
CA SER A 186 10.82 -2.20 7.47
C SER A 186 10.47 -2.38 5.99
N GLY A 187 11.47 -2.17 5.14
CA GLY A 187 11.40 -2.39 3.69
C GLY A 187 12.56 -3.26 3.25
N TYR A 188 12.27 -4.33 2.51
CA TYR A 188 13.25 -5.31 2.04
C TYR A 188 13.40 -5.23 0.52
N VAL A 189 14.64 -5.18 0.03
CA VAL A 189 14.95 -5.29 -1.40
C VAL A 189 14.78 -6.75 -1.84
N VAL A 190 14.17 -6.96 -3.01
CA VAL A 190 13.91 -8.28 -3.60
C VAL A 190 14.37 -8.33 -5.05
N ASN A 191 14.94 -9.46 -5.48
CA ASN A 191 15.59 -9.57 -6.80
C ASN A 191 14.95 -10.67 -7.68
N ASN A 192 13.91 -11.36 -7.19
CA ASN A 192 13.16 -12.40 -7.89
C ASN A 192 11.82 -12.67 -7.18
N ALA A 193 10.89 -13.35 -7.86
CA ALA A 193 9.57 -13.68 -7.31
C ALA A 193 9.64 -14.59 -6.06
N ASP A 194 10.63 -15.49 -5.98
CA ASP A 194 10.81 -16.36 -4.81
C ASP A 194 11.29 -15.60 -3.57
N ASP A 195 11.99 -14.47 -3.71
CA ASP A 195 12.32 -13.57 -2.59
C ASP A 195 11.03 -12.97 -2.02
N MET A 196 10.11 -12.50 -2.89
CA MET A 196 8.79 -12.00 -2.47
C MET A 196 7.93 -13.08 -1.81
N ASP A 197 7.88 -14.29 -2.38
CA ASP A 197 7.10 -15.40 -1.81
C ASP A 197 7.67 -15.88 -0.44
N ARG A 198 9.00 -15.88 -0.28
CA ARG A 198 9.66 -16.11 1.02
C ARG A 198 9.32 -15.02 2.06
N ILE A 199 9.35 -13.75 1.67
CA ILE A 199 9.00 -12.62 2.55
C ILE A 199 7.52 -12.66 2.95
N MET A 200 6.62 -12.93 1.99
CA MET A 200 5.19 -13.14 2.28
C MET A 200 5.00 -14.29 3.28
N THR A 201 5.71 -15.42 3.08
CA THR A 201 5.68 -16.55 4.02
C THR A 201 6.16 -16.17 5.43
N MET A 202 7.19 -15.32 5.55
CA MET A 202 7.68 -14.83 6.83
C MET A 202 6.61 -13.99 7.56
N GLY A 203 5.99 -13.03 6.86
CA GLY A 203 4.93 -12.21 7.44
C GLY A 203 3.67 -13.00 7.80
N HIS A 204 3.27 -13.98 6.98
CA HIS A 204 2.16 -14.89 7.31
C HIS A 204 2.45 -15.73 8.56
N LYS A 205 3.69 -16.20 8.77
CA LYS A 205 4.09 -16.88 10.01
C LYS A 205 3.99 -15.94 11.21
N ASN A 206 4.49 -14.71 11.10
CA ASN A 206 4.43 -13.72 12.18
C ASN A 206 2.98 -13.35 12.55
N ARG A 207 2.12 -13.10 11.54
CA ARG A 207 0.67 -12.91 11.70
C ARG A 207 0.00 -14.11 12.40
N SER A 208 0.43 -15.33 12.09
CA SER A 208 -0.09 -16.56 12.69
C SER A 208 0.38 -16.77 14.13
N VAL A 209 1.64 -16.46 14.46
CA VAL A 209 2.17 -16.60 15.84
C VAL A 209 1.39 -15.72 16.82
N GLY A 210 1.01 -14.50 16.42
CA GLY A 210 0.14 -13.62 17.21
C GLY A 210 -1.26 -14.18 17.51
N SER A 211 -1.70 -15.24 16.80
CA SER A 211 -3.01 -15.88 17.02
C SER A 211 -3.03 -16.87 18.18
N THR A 212 -1.87 -17.38 18.61
CA THR A 212 -1.69 -18.66 19.32
C THR A 212 -2.07 -18.68 20.82
N ASN A 213 -3.11 -17.96 21.22
CA ASN A 213 -3.71 -18.16 22.55
C ASN A 213 -5.24 -17.96 22.65
N MET A 214 -5.94 -17.37 21.66
CA MET A 214 -7.41 -17.24 21.81
C MET A 214 -8.32 -17.03 20.58
N ASN A 215 -7.85 -16.73 19.35
CA ASN A 215 -8.73 -16.37 18.23
C ASN A 215 -8.21 -16.77 16.84
N GLU A 216 -9.15 -16.94 15.91
CA GLU A 216 -8.94 -16.93 14.45
C GLU A 216 -8.69 -15.48 13.99
N HIS A 217 -7.41 -15.08 13.87
CA HIS A 217 -7.02 -13.66 13.76
C HIS A 217 -7.19 -13.04 12.36
N SER A 218 -7.10 -13.85 11.29
CA SER A 218 -7.08 -13.34 9.90
C SER A 218 -8.37 -12.65 9.45
N SER A 219 -9.51 -13.01 10.04
CA SER A 219 -10.81 -12.36 9.84
C SER A 219 -10.93 -11.01 10.58
N ARG A 220 -9.97 -10.69 11.45
CA ARG A 220 -10.08 -9.63 12.46
C ARG A 220 -9.04 -8.52 12.32
N SER A 221 -8.21 -8.57 11.28
CA SER A 221 -7.18 -7.58 11.01
C SER A 221 -7.04 -7.32 9.51
N HIS A 222 -6.61 -6.11 9.16
CA HIS A 222 -6.30 -5.77 7.77
C HIS A 222 -4.83 -6.03 7.52
N ALA A 223 -4.50 -6.73 6.44
CA ALA A 223 -3.12 -6.95 6.02
C ALA A 223 -2.85 -6.16 4.74
N ILE A 224 -1.77 -5.35 4.72
CA ILE A 224 -1.38 -4.53 3.58
C ILE A 224 0.03 -4.95 3.14
N PHE A 225 0.12 -5.71 2.05
CA PHE A 225 1.39 -6.01 1.38
C PHE A 225 1.65 -4.90 0.36
N THR A 226 2.80 -4.23 0.46
CA THR A 226 3.16 -3.10 -0.41
C THR A 226 4.39 -3.43 -1.22
N ILE A 227 4.28 -3.34 -2.55
CA ILE A 227 5.40 -3.41 -3.48
C ILE A 227 5.69 -1.99 -3.96
N THR A 228 6.92 -1.53 -3.82
CA THR A 228 7.42 -0.28 -4.41
C THR A 228 8.39 -0.65 -5.52
N ILE A 229 8.15 -0.15 -6.73
CA ILE A 229 8.96 -0.38 -7.91
C ILE A 229 9.55 0.96 -8.33
N GLU A 230 10.84 1.14 -8.14
CA GLU A 230 11.58 2.23 -8.77
C GLU A 230 12.11 1.72 -10.11
N CYS A 231 11.80 2.45 -11.18
CA CYS A 231 12.30 2.24 -12.52
C CYS A 231 13.15 3.44 -12.90
N SER A 232 14.35 3.20 -13.41
CA SER A 232 15.25 4.23 -13.92
C SER A 232 15.60 3.90 -15.36
N GLU A 233 15.44 4.89 -16.23
CA GLU A 233 15.54 4.74 -17.68
C GLU A 233 16.33 5.92 -18.24
N LYS A 234 17.20 5.66 -19.22
CA LYS A 234 18.00 6.71 -19.85
C LYS A 234 17.20 7.40 -20.95
N GLY A 235 17.01 8.71 -20.81
CA GLY A 235 16.26 9.55 -21.73
C GLY A 235 16.95 9.72 -23.10
N MET A 236 16.18 10.22 -24.07
CA MET A 236 16.68 10.59 -25.40
C MET A 236 17.62 11.82 -25.38
N ASP A 237 17.57 12.59 -24.29
CA ASP A 237 18.51 13.66 -23.95
C ASP A 237 19.83 13.14 -23.36
N GLY A 238 19.86 11.88 -22.92
CA GLY A 238 21.00 11.22 -22.29
C GLY A 238 21.03 11.31 -20.77
N ASP A 239 20.07 12.01 -20.15
CA ASP A 239 19.90 12.06 -18.70
C ASP A 239 19.18 10.80 -18.17
N GLN A 240 19.14 10.63 -16.85
CA GLN A 240 18.61 9.44 -16.19
C GLN A 240 17.30 9.76 -15.46
N HIS A 241 16.17 9.50 -16.13
CA HIS A 241 14.84 9.69 -15.55
C HIS A 241 14.54 8.61 -14.50
N VAL A 242 13.74 8.96 -13.48
CA VAL A 242 13.37 8.02 -12.40
C VAL A 242 11.87 8.08 -12.12
N ARG A 243 11.23 6.91 -12.10
CA ARG A 243 9.79 6.73 -11.88
C ARG A 243 9.56 5.77 -10.72
N MET A 244 8.57 6.06 -9.87
CA MET A 244 8.25 5.24 -8.69
C MET A 244 6.79 4.80 -8.71
N GLY A 245 6.57 3.53 -9.03
CA GLY A 245 5.28 2.86 -8.81
C GLY A 245 5.15 2.34 -7.39
N LYS A 246 3.94 2.41 -6.82
CA LYS A 246 3.61 1.80 -5.52
C LYS A 246 2.31 1.01 -5.60
N LEU A 247 2.37 -0.30 -5.40
CA LEU A 247 1.22 -1.20 -5.38
C LEU A 247 0.88 -1.63 -3.95
N HIS A 248 -0.31 -1.26 -3.48
CA HIS A 248 -0.88 -1.76 -2.24
C HIS A 248 -1.82 -2.94 -2.53
N LEU A 249 -1.55 -4.10 -1.93
CA LEU A 249 -2.36 -5.31 -1.99
C LEU A 249 -2.95 -5.57 -0.59
N VAL A 250 -4.27 -5.40 -0.46
CA VAL A 250 -4.95 -5.33 0.83
C VAL A 250 -5.96 -6.47 1.00
N ASP A 251 -5.80 -7.26 2.06
CA ASP A 251 -6.79 -8.21 2.55
C ASP A 251 -7.43 -7.62 3.82
N LEU A 252 -8.67 -7.12 3.71
CA LEU A 252 -9.36 -6.47 4.83
C LEU A 252 -9.94 -7.51 5.81
N ALA A 253 -10.29 -7.05 7.01
CA ALA A 253 -11.07 -7.82 7.98
C ALA A 253 -12.51 -8.13 7.47
N GLY A 254 -13.24 -8.98 8.19
CA GLY A 254 -14.66 -9.26 7.97
C GLY A 254 -15.54 -8.01 8.10
N SER A 255 -16.43 -7.78 7.13
CA SER A 255 -17.39 -6.66 7.16
C SER A 255 -18.65 -6.94 7.99
N GLU A 256 -18.76 -8.10 8.63
CA GLU A 256 -19.96 -8.52 9.37
C GLU A 256 -20.31 -7.63 10.57
N ARG A 257 -21.62 -7.47 10.79
CA ARG A 257 -22.16 -6.75 11.95
C ARG A 257 -21.98 -7.57 13.24
N GLN A 258 -21.46 -6.93 14.30
CA GLN A 258 -21.09 -7.55 15.59
C GLN A 258 -22.13 -8.51 16.18
N GLY A 259 -23.43 -8.20 16.06
CA GLY A 259 -24.52 -9.03 16.58
C GLY A 259 -24.53 -10.48 16.09
N LYS A 260 -23.96 -10.78 14.91
CA LYS A 260 -23.81 -12.16 14.39
C LYS A 260 -22.63 -12.92 14.98
N THR A 261 -21.71 -12.26 15.69
CA THR A 261 -20.45 -12.86 16.18
C THR A 261 -20.57 -13.52 17.57
N GLY A 262 -21.59 -13.16 18.36
CA GLY A 262 -21.76 -13.63 19.74
C GLY A 262 -20.61 -13.25 20.69
N ALA A 263 -19.76 -12.28 20.32
CA ALA A 263 -18.55 -11.95 21.05
C ALA A 263 -18.83 -11.25 22.40
N THR A 264 -18.13 -11.66 23.45
CA THR A 264 -18.26 -11.12 24.81
C THR A 264 -16.91 -10.72 25.39
N GLY A 265 -16.93 -9.84 26.40
CA GLY A 265 -15.73 -9.40 27.12
C GLY A 265 -14.70 -8.72 26.22
N GLN A 266 -13.43 -9.14 26.32
CA GLN A 266 -12.33 -8.56 25.54
C GLN A 266 -12.53 -8.70 24.01
N ARG A 267 -13.15 -9.80 23.57
CA ARG A 267 -13.50 -10.04 22.16
C ARG A 267 -14.56 -9.08 21.61
N LEU A 268 -15.36 -8.45 22.49
CA LEU A 268 -16.33 -7.43 22.10
C LEU A 268 -15.62 -6.10 21.81
N LYS A 269 -14.75 -5.64 22.72
CA LYS A 269 -13.94 -4.41 22.51
C LYS A 269 -13.07 -4.48 21.25
N GLU A 270 -12.48 -5.66 21.01
CA GLU A 270 -11.78 -6.02 19.78
C GLU A 270 -12.68 -5.81 18.55
N ALA A 271 -13.87 -6.41 18.52
CA ALA A 271 -14.84 -6.27 17.44
C ALA A 271 -15.38 -4.82 17.28
N THR A 272 -15.45 -4.03 18.36
CA THR A 272 -15.74 -2.59 18.28
C THR A 272 -14.69 -1.84 17.47
N LYS A 273 -13.39 -2.09 17.72
CA LYS A 273 -12.32 -1.42 16.96
C LYS A 273 -12.17 -1.93 15.53
N ILE A 274 -12.43 -3.21 15.28
CA ILE A 274 -12.40 -3.77 13.92
C ILE A 274 -13.47 -3.08 13.07
N ASN A 275 -14.71 -3.03 13.55
CA ASN A 275 -15.79 -2.38 12.81
C ASN A 275 -15.59 -0.86 12.73
N LEU A 276 -14.95 -0.18 13.69
CA LEU A 276 -14.59 1.24 13.57
C LEU A 276 -13.81 1.52 12.28
N SER A 277 -12.80 0.72 11.95
CA SER A 277 -12.00 0.92 10.74
C SER A 277 -12.80 0.78 9.43
N LEU A 278 -13.69 -0.22 9.35
CA LEU A 278 -14.54 -0.47 8.17
C LEU A 278 -15.73 0.49 8.08
N SER A 279 -16.31 0.91 9.21
CA SER A 279 -17.32 1.97 9.26
C SER A 279 -16.72 3.33 8.88
N THR A 280 -15.50 3.65 9.32
CA THR A 280 -14.79 4.85 8.85
C THR A 280 -14.51 4.79 7.35
N LEU A 281 -14.10 3.64 6.82
CA LEU A 281 -13.94 3.42 5.37
C LEU A 281 -15.27 3.67 4.62
N GLY A 282 -16.40 3.20 5.15
CA GLY A 282 -17.73 3.47 4.60
C GLY A 282 -18.15 4.94 4.65
N ASN A 283 -17.77 5.65 5.71
CA ASN A 283 -18.01 7.09 5.86
C ASN A 283 -17.15 7.91 4.88
N VAL A 284 -15.89 7.53 4.67
CA VAL A 284 -14.99 8.12 3.65
C VAL A 284 -15.60 7.94 2.25
N ILE A 285 -16.01 6.71 1.91
CA ILE A 285 -16.63 6.40 0.61
C ILE A 285 -17.93 7.20 0.40
N SER A 286 -18.76 7.34 1.42
CA SER A 286 -20.01 8.10 1.31
C SER A 286 -19.74 9.60 1.12
N ALA A 287 -18.83 10.18 1.91
CA ALA A 287 -18.44 11.58 1.77
C ALA A 287 -17.85 11.93 0.39
N LEU A 288 -17.06 11.01 -0.21
CA LEU A 288 -16.51 11.15 -1.55
C LEU A 288 -17.57 11.09 -2.67
N VAL A 289 -18.65 10.35 -2.47
CA VAL A 289 -19.70 10.13 -3.49
C VAL A 289 -20.84 11.14 -3.38
N ASP A 290 -21.17 11.61 -2.17
CA ASP A 290 -22.26 12.56 -1.94
C ASP A 290 -22.00 13.96 -2.53
N GLY A 291 -20.74 14.29 -2.86
CA GLY A 291 -20.32 15.56 -3.49
C GLY A 291 -20.51 16.83 -2.65
N LYS A 292 -21.25 16.75 -1.53
CA LYS A 292 -21.58 17.86 -0.62
C LYS A 292 -20.59 18.01 0.54
N SER A 293 -19.84 16.95 0.85
CA SER A 293 -18.97 16.88 2.02
C SER A 293 -17.61 17.50 1.73
N THR A 294 -17.40 18.74 2.19
CA THR A 294 -16.13 19.47 2.03
C THR A 294 -14.95 18.82 2.78
N HIS A 295 -15.22 18.00 3.80
CA HIS A 295 -14.23 17.29 4.59
C HIS A 295 -14.51 15.77 4.56
N VAL A 296 -13.50 14.99 4.22
CA VAL A 296 -13.56 13.52 4.15
C VAL A 296 -12.79 12.93 5.36
N PRO A 297 -13.41 12.06 6.19
CA PRO A 297 -12.91 11.72 7.53
C PRO A 297 -11.77 10.67 7.56
N TYR A 298 -10.75 10.78 6.69
CA TYR A 298 -9.64 9.82 6.60
C TYR A 298 -8.93 9.59 7.94
N ARG A 299 -8.81 10.65 8.78
CA ARG A 299 -8.09 10.61 10.06
C ARG A 299 -8.73 9.73 11.14
N ASN A 300 -10.00 9.32 10.97
CA ASN A 300 -10.76 8.59 12.01
C ASN A 300 -10.39 7.09 12.13
N SER A 301 -9.50 6.56 11.27
CA SER A 301 -8.89 5.23 11.40
C SER A 301 -7.51 5.23 10.74
N LYS A 302 -6.56 4.44 11.28
CA LYS A 302 -5.24 4.23 10.64
C LYS A 302 -5.40 3.64 9.23
N LEU A 303 -6.40 2.77 9.00
CA LEU A 303 -6.68 2.19 7.69
C LEU A 303 -7.01 3.27 6.64
N THR A 304 -7.91 4.20 6.97
CA THR A 304 -8.34 5.25 6.04
C THR A 304 -7.30 6.35 5.84
N ARG A 305 -6.38 6.57 6.78
CA ARG A 305 -5.19 7.40 6.52
C ARG A 305 -4.25 6.75 5.52
N LEU A 306 -4.01 5.44 5.64
CA LEU A 306 -3.09 4.71 4.75
C LEU A 306 -3.67 4.49 3.35
N LEU A 307 -5.00 4.42 3.22
CA LEU A 307 -5.71 4.33 1.94
C LEU A 307 -6.27 5.69 1.45
N GLN A 308 -5.74 6.81 1.98
CA GLN A 308 -6.16 8.17 1.59
C GLN A 308 -5.84 8.47 0.11
N ASP A 309 -4.66 8.09 -0.37
CA ASP A 309 -4.32 8.20 -1.80
C ASP A 309 -5.14 7.23 -2.67
N SER A 310 -5.52 6.08 -2.10
CA SER A 310 -6.30 5.04 -2.78
C SER A 310 -7.75 5.45 -3.07
N LEU A 311 -8.34 6.36 -2.28
CA LEU A 311 -9.76 6.71 -2.33
C LEU A 311 -9.90 8.24 -2.46
N GLY A 312 -10.09 8.73 -3.68
CA GLY A 312 -10.17 10.16 -3.99
C GLY A 312 -8.82 10.85 -4.25
N GLY A 313 -7.70 10.15 -4.09
CA GLY A 313 -6.34 10.69 -4.23
C GLY A 313 -5.58 10.20 -5.48
N ASN A 314 -4.25 10.19 -5.37
CA ASN A 314 -3.34 9.73 -6.43
C ASN A 314 -3.12 8.21 -6.37
N SER A 315 -4.04 7.44 -6.96
CA SER A 315 -3.93 5.99 -7.14
C SER A 315 -4.93 5.49 -8.19
N LYS A 316 -4.53 4.54 -9.04
CA LYS A 316 -5.49 3.69 -9.79
C LYS A 316 -5.95 2.58 -8.85
N THR A 317 -7.23 2.55 -8.51
CA THR A 317 -7.74 1.69 -7.43
C THR A 317 -8.81 0.72 -7.91
N MET A 318 -8.70 -0.53 -7.45
CA MET A 318 -9.67 -1.61 -7.69
C MET A 318 -10.14 -2.22 -6.37
N MET A 319 -11.46 -2.34 -6.22
CA MET A 319 -12.14 -3.02 -5.12
C MET A 319 -12.68 -4.37 -5.61
N CYS A 320 -12.27 -5.46 -4.95
CA CYS A 320 -12.91 -6.77 -5.10
C CYS A 320 -13.89 -7.00 -3.96
N ALA A 321 -15.19 -7.00 -4.24
CA ALA A 321 -16.22 -7.33 -3.27
C ALA A 321 -16.51 -8.84 -3.30
N ASN A 322 -16.15 -9.56 -2.24
CA ASN A 322 -16.36 -11.00 -2.12
C ASN A 322 -17.68 -11.28 -1.38
N ILE A 323 -18.60 -12.02 -2.03
CA ILE A 323 -19.92 -12.36 -1.49
C ILE A 323 -20.15 -13.87 -1.40
N GLY A 324 -21.02 -14.27 -0.46
CA GLY A 324 -21.49 -15.65 -0.32
C GLY A 324 -22.81 -15.87 -1.06
N PRO A 325 -23.05 -17.06 -1.67
CA PRO A 325 -24.26 -17.36 -2.41
C PRO A 325 -25.45 -17.77 -1.53
N ALA A 326 -25.22 -18.10 -0.26
CA ALA A 326 -26.21 -18.69 0.64
C ALA A 326 -27.24 -17.67 1.18
N ASP A 327 -28.51 -18.10 1.22
CA ASP A 327 -29.66 -17.34 1.74
C ASP A 327 -29.45 -16.71 3.13
N TYR A 328 -28.88 -17.44 4.09
CA TYR A 328 -28.57 -16.96 5.43
C TYR A 328 -27.65 -15.72 5.47
N ASN A 329 -26.85 -15.49 4.43
CA ASN A 329 -25.96 -14.33 4.31
C ASN A 329 -26.57 -13.16 3.51
N TYR A 330 -27.87 -13.19 3.18
CA TYR A 330 -28.57 -12.15 2.41
C TYR A 330 -28.26 -10.73 2.87
N ASP A 331 -28.44 -10.41 4.16
CA ASP A 331 -28.20 -9.08 4.71
C ASP A 331 -26.74 -8.60 4.53
N GLU A 332 -25.75 -9.47 4.74
CA GLU A 332 -24.34 -9.10 4.59
C GLU A 332 -23.96 -8.95 3.11
N THR A 333 -24.54 -9.80 2.24
CA THR A 333 -24.37 -9.72 0.78
C THR A 333 -24.98 -8.43 0.23
N ILE A 334 -26.19 -8.04 0.65
CA ILE A 334 -26.81 -6.76 0.26
C ILE A 334 -25.99 -5.56 0.76
N SER A 335 -25.55 -5.56 2.02
CA SER A 335 -24.74 -4.46 2.56
C SER A 335 -23.38 -4.36 1.83
N THR A 336 -22.75 -5.50 1.52
CA THR A 336 -21.52 -5.57 0.70
C THR A 336 -21.73 -5.02 -0.73
N LEU A 337 -22.84 -5.37 -1.38
CA LEU A 337 -23.17 -4.89 -2.73
C LEU A 337 -23.51 -3.39 -2.74
N ARG A 338 -24.22 -2.87 -1.73
CA ARG A 338 -24.48 -1.43 -1.55
C ARG A 338 -23.19 -0.63 -1.31
N TYR A 339 -22.27 -1.20 -0.54
CA TYR A 339 -20.96 -0.62 -0.28
C TYR A 339 -20.12 -0.53 -1.57
N ALA A 340 -20.05 -1.63 -2.32
CA ALA A 340 -19.38 -1.71 -3.61
C ALA A 340 -20.01 -0.74 -4.65
N ASN A 341 -21.35 -0.66 -4.70
CA ASN A 341 -22.06 0.23 -5.62
C ASN A 341 -21.84 1.72 -5.32
N ARG A 342 -21.63 2.10 -4.04
CA ARG A 342 -21.13 3.43 -3.69
C ARG A 342 -19.69 3.63 -4.18
N ALA A 343 -18.78 2.72 -3.83
CA ALA A 343 -17.35 2.82 -4.16
C ALA A 343 -17.06 3.10 -5.65
N LYS A 344 -17.83 2.51 -6.57
CA LYS A 344 -17.72 2.68 -8.03
C LYS A 344 -17.83 4.14 -8.51
N ASN A 345 -18.47 5.00 -7.72
CA ASN A 345 -18.68 6.41 -8.09
C ASN A 345 -17.53 7.34 -7.65
N ILE A 346 -16.58 6.86 -6.85
CA ILE A 346 -15.41 7.64 -6.42
C ILE A 346 -14.52 7.94 -7.62
N LYS A 347 -14.03 9.18 -7.69
CA LYS A 347 -13.10 9.68 -8.71
C LYS A 347 -11.74 9.91 -8.09
N ASN A 348 -10.71 9.30 -8.66
CA ASN A 348 -9.31 9.45 -8.28
C ASN A 348 -8.58 10.33 -9.32
N LYS A 349 -7.44 10.89 -8.93
CA LYS A 349 -6.55 11.67 -9.81
C LYS A 349 -5.20 10.98 -9.92
N ALA A 350 -5.17 9.84 -10.62
CA ALA A 350 -3.95 9.06 -10.78
C ALA A 350 -2.95 9.76 -11.72
N ARG A 351 -1.71 9.91 -11.26
CA ARG A 351 -0.57 10.41 -12.04
C ARG A 351 0.62 9.46 -11.92
N ILE A 352 1.53 9.53 -12.89
CA ILE A 352 2.87 8.92 -12.78
C ILE A 352 3.63 9.69 -11.70
N ASN A 353 4.38 9.00 -10.85
CA ASN A 353 5.31 9.63 -9.90
C ASN A 353 6.72 9.63 -10.53
N GLU A 354 7.14 10.80 -11.03
CA GLU A 354 8.44 11.05 -11.66
C GLU A 354 8.95 12.45 -11.26
N ASP A 355 10.20 12.81 -11.58
CA ASP A 355 10.71 14.16 -11.26
C ASP A 355 9.86 15.23 -11.99
N PRO A 356 9.54 16.38 -11.37
CA PRO A 356 8.82 17.47 -12.04
C PRO A 356 9.42 17.94 -13.38
N LYS A 357 10.73 17.75 -13.60
CA LYS A 357 11.39 17.97 -14.90
C LYS A 357 11.02 16.88 -15.91
N ASP A 358 11.12 15.62 -15.52
CA ASP A 358 10.80 14.45 -16.35
C ASP A 358 9.34 14.49 -16.82
N ALA A 359 8.42 14.82 -15.90
CA ALA A 359 7.00 15.02 -16.19
C ALA A 359 6.76 16.11 -17.25
N LEU A 360 7.47 17.23 -17.14
CA LEU A 360 7.35 18.35 -18.09
C LEU A 360 7.97 18.01 -19.45
N LEU A 361 9.12 17.30 -19.48
CA LEU A 361 9.74 16.77 -20.69
C LEU A 361 8.80 15.79 -21.40
N ARG A 362 8.22 14.83 -20.68
CA ARG A 362 7.21 13.89 -21.21
C ARG A 362 6.00 14.62 -21.78
N GLN A 363 5.50 15.64 -21.07
CA GLN A 363 4.36 16.43 -21.54
C GLN A 363 4.68 17.19 -22.84
N PHE A 364 5.87 17.79 -22.96
CA PHE A 364 6.32 18.42 -24.19
C PHE A 364 6.59 17.42 -25.33
N GLN A 365 7.19 16.25 -25.05
CA GLN A 365 7.39 15.20 -26.05
C GLN A 365 6.06 14.73 -26.64
N LYS A 366 5.06 14.48 -25.78
CA LYS A 366 3.71 14.10 -26.23
C LYS A 366 3.01 15.22 -27.00
N GLU A 367 3.20 16.49 -26.61
CA GLU A 367 2.65 17.62 -27.36
C GLU A 367 3.35 17.81 -28.72
N ILE A 368 4.66 17.58 -28.81
CA ILE A 368 5.43 17.54 -30.06
C ILE A 368 4.93 16.40 -30.96
N GLU A 369 4.62 15.22 -30.40
CA GLU A 369 4.05 14.10 -31.15
C GLU A 369 2.63 14.39 -31.63
N GLU A 370 1.75 14.89 -30.75
CA GLU A 370 0.40 15.35 -31.11
C GLU A 370 0.44 16.42 -32.22
N LEU A 371 1.40 17.35 -32.17
CA LEU A 371 1.58 18.39 -33.19
C LEU A 371 2.18 17.85 -34.48
N ARG A 372 3.17 16.96 -34.42
CA ARG A 372 3.73 16.26 -35.61
C ARG A 372 2.67 15.43 -36.32
N LYS A 373 1.80 14.73 -35.57
CA LYS A 373 0.67 13.99 -36.13
C LYS A 373 -0.35 14.91 -36.79
N LYS A 374 -0.77 16.00 -36.12
CA LYS A 374 -1.67 17.02 -36.71
C LYS A 374 -1.04 17.68 -37.95
N LEU A 375 0.28 17.86 -37.98
CA LEU A 375 1.01 18.33 -39.16
C LEU A 375 1.01 17.30 -40.29
N GLN A 376 1.27 16.01 -40.05
CA GLN A 376 1.15 14.96 -41.07
C GLN A 376 -0.28 14.84 -41.62
N GLU A 377 -1.29 14.86 -40.74
CA GLU A 377 -2.72 14.80 -41.10
C GLU A 377 -3.13 16.03 -41.94
N GLY A 378 -2.63 17.23 -41.61
CA GLY A 378 -2.83 18.44 -42.42
C GLY A 378 -2.03 18.46 -43.72
N GLN A 379 -0.81 17.93 -43.73
CA GLN A 379 0.06 17.86 -44.90
C GLN A 379 -0.47 16.88 -45.94
N LEU A 380 -1.22 15.84 -45.52
CA LEU A 380 -1.98 14.95 -46.40
C LEU A 380 -3.08 15.68 -47.20
N VAL A 381 -3.62 16.79 -46.68
CA VAL A 381 -4.64 17.63 -47.34
C VAL A 381 -4.01 18.61 -48.34
N VAL A 382 -2.74 18.98 -48.15
CA VAL A 382 -1.98 19.85 -49.08
C VAL A 382 -1.46 19.04 -50.28
N LEU A 383 -1.06 17.79 -50.07
CA LEU A 383 -0.46 16.94 -51.10
C LEU A 383 -1.40 16.54 -52.26
N SER A 384 -2.69 16.86 -52.18
CA SER A 384 -3.69 16.58 -53.23
C SER A 384 -3.96 17.74 -54.19
N VAL A 385 -3.16 18.82 -54.15
CA VAL A 385 -3.34 20.01 -55.02
C VAL A 385 -2.19 20.22 -56.00
N ASP A 386 -0.93 20.20 -55.54
CA ASP A 386 0.22 20.65 -56.32
C ASP A 386 1.10 19.49 -56.87
N ILE A 387 0.66 18.84 -57.96
CA ILE A 387 1.52 18.02 -58.83
C ILE A 387 1.31 18.38 -60.31
N SER A 388 1.77 19.57 -60.70
CA SER A 388 2.01 19.94 -62.10
C SER A 388 2.94 21.16 -62.23
N GLY A 389 4.26 20.97 -62.44
CA GLY A 389 5.15 22.13 -62.50
C GLY A 389 6.67 21.94 -62.67
N SER A 390 7.12 21.40 -63.82
CA SER A 390 8.44 21.68 -64.46
C SER A 390 9.76 21.20 -63.80
N GLU A 391 10.76 21.05 -64.68
CA GLU A 391 12.15 20.60 -64.45
C GLU A 391 13.13 21.79 -64.32
N GLY A 392 14.42 21.55 -63.97
CA GLY A 392 15.49 22.55 -64.22
C GLY A 392 16.88 22.38 -63.55
N SER A 393 17.78 21.59 -64.14
CA SER A 393 19.27 21.74 -64.19
C SER A 393 20.06 22.31 -62.98
N GLY A 394 20.88 21.47 -62.32
CA GLY A 394 22.38 21.54 -62.36
C GLY A 394 23.02 21.38 -60.97
N SER A 395 24.35 21.26 -60.77
CA SER A 395 25.53 21.13 -61.67
C SER A 395 26.72 20.43 -60.92
N GLU A 396 27.98 20.58 -61.36
CA GLU A 396 29.18 19.84 -60.89
C GLU A 396 30.24 20.72 -60.18
N GLU A 397 31.15 20.12 -59.38
CA GLU A 397 32.63 20.23 -59.48
C GLU A 397 33.37 19.30 -58.46
N MET A 398 34.71 19.17 -58.57
CA MET A 398 35.60 18.21 -57.85
C MET A 398 36.80 18.91 -57.16
N ASP A 399 37.57 18.22 -56.30
CA ASP A 399 39.01 17.85 -56.51
C ASP A 399 39.65 17.15 -55.26
N GLU A 400 40.85 16.58 -55.40
CA GLU A 400 41.62 15.79 -54.41
C GLU A 400 42.87 16.53 -53.83
N GLY A 401 43.64 15.89 -52.93
CA GLY A 401 44.96 16.39 -52.49
C GLY A 401 45.60 15.61 -51.31
N ASP A 402 46.91 15.30 -51.40
CA ASP A 402 47.61 14.26 -50.59
C ASP A 402 49.01 14.69 -50.06
N ASP A 403 49.69 13.79 -49.31
CA ASP A 403 51.17 13.65 -49.10
C ASP A 403 51.92 14.28 -47.87
N GLU A 404 53.14 13.76 -47.59
CA GLU A 404 53.89 13.77 -46.32
C GLU A 404 55.17 14.68 -46.22
N GLY A 405 55.59 15.02 -44.99
CA GLY A 405 56.93 14.58 -44.50
C GLY A 405 58.12 15.56 -44.25
N ARG A 406 58.91 15.20 -43.21
CA ARG A 406 60.42 15.24 -43.07
C ARG A 406 61.16 16.35 -42.27
N GLU A 407 62.35 16.00 -41.75
CA GLU A 407 63.20 16.72 -40.75
C GLU A 407 64.44 17.48 -41.32
N GLY A 408 65.16 18.30 -40.51
CA GLY A 408 66.28 19.15 -41.00
C GLY A 408 67.42 19.71 -40.08
N ARG A 409 67.82 19.04 -38.98
CA ARG A 409 69.10 19.14 -38.21
C ARG A 409 70.28 20.07 -38.67
N MET A 410 70.91 20.84 -37.75
CA MET A 410 72.32 21.36 -37.78
C MET A 410 72.70 22.14 -36.47
N LYS A 411 73.94 22.50 -36.01
CA LYS A 411 75.40 22.19 -36.26
C LYS A 411 76.26 22.67 -35.02
N ARG A 412 77.62 22.70 -35.06
CA ARG A 412 78.55 23.20 -33.96
C ARG A 412 79.78 23.99 -34.49
N ARG A 413 80.39 24.89 -33.70
CA ARG A 413 81.76 25.52 -33.87
C ARG A 413 82.10 26.51 -32.72
N GLY A 414 83.35 26.78 -32.27
CA GLY A 414 84.60 25.98 -32.33
C GLY A 414 85.95 26.71 -32.57
N LYS A 415 86.51 27.52 -31.61
CA LYS A 415 87.93 28.02 -31.46
C LYS A 415 88.01 29.04 -30.28
N LYS A 416 89.13 29.50 -29.67
CA LYS A 416 90.61 29.44 -29.90
C LYS A 416 91.35 29.69 -28.54
N LYS A 417 92.60 29.22 -28.33
CA LYS A 417 93.44 29.51 -27.11
C LYS A 417 94.53 30.59 -27.34
N LYS A 418 94.99 31.24 -26.26
CA LYS A 418 96.26 32.01 -26.12
C LYS A 418 96.95 31.66 -24.78
N LYS A 419 98.26 31.95 -24.64
CA LYS A 419 99.08 31.70 -23.43
C LYS A 419 99.24 32.98 -22.58
N VAL A 420 99.50 32.84 -21.28
CA VAL A 420 99.83 33.94 -20.32
C VAL A 420 100.94 33.47 -19.35
N SER A 421 101.59 34.41 -18.66
CA SER A 421 102.83 34.28 -17.86
C SER A 421 102.64 33.95 -16.36
N PRO A 422 103.72 33.57 -15.62
CA PRO A 422 103.62 32.90 -14.31
C PRO A 422 102.95 33.65 -13.16
N ASP A 423 103.08 34.97 -13.04
CA ASP A 423 102.55 35.70 -11.86
C ASP A 423 101.02 35.66 -11.76
N LYS A 424 100.32 35.34 -12.86
CA LYS A 424 98.88 35.10 -12.83
C LYS A 424 98.50 33.74 -12.24
N MET A 425 99.44 32.81 -12.05
CA MET A 425 99.10 31.47 -11.55
C MET A 425 98.60 31.52 -10.11
N VAL A 426 99.19 32.32 -9.22
CA VAL A 426 98.72 32.40 -7.81
C VAL A 426 97.33 33.04 -7.71
N GLU A 427 97.10 34.14 -8.43
CA GLU A 427 95.78 34.80 -8.50
C GLU A 427 94.71 33.89 -9.14
N MET A 428 95.11 33.08 -10.14
CA MET A 428 94.24 32.11 -10.80
C MET A 428 94.05 30.84 -9.96
N GLN A 429 95.02 30.42 -9.13
CA GLN A 429 94.87 29.34 -8.16
C GLN A 429 93.80 29.72 -7.13
N ALA A 430 93.91 30.93 -6.55
CA ALA A 430 92.94 31.44 -5.60
C ALA A 430 91.52 31.51 -6.20
N LYS A 431 91.39 32.07 -7.41
CA LYS A 431 90.10 32.14 -8.12
C LYS A 431 89.56 30.76 -8.52
N ILE A 432 90.40 29.81 -8.90
CA ILE A 432 89.96 28.42 -9.16
C ILE A 432 89.50 27.72 -7.88
N GLU A 433 90.10 28.01 -6.72
CA GLU A 433 89.69 27.40 -5.44
C GLU A 433 88.45 28.08 -4.84
N GLU A 434 88.23 29.37 -5.14
CA GLU A 434 87.00 30.13 -4.87
C GLU A 434 85.85 29.66 -5.79
N GLU A 435 86.03 29.68 -7.12
CA GLU A 435 85.09 29.12 -8.11
C GLU A 435 84.79 27.63 -7.83
N ARG A 436 85.79 26.84 -7.39
CA ARG A 436 85.56 25.45 -6.99
C ARG A 436 84.67 25.35 -5.77
N LYS A 437 84.86 26.18 -4.73
CA LYS A 437 83.98 26.17 -3.55
C LYS A 437 82.56 26.62 -3.88
N GLU A 438 82.39 27.59 -4.77
CA GLU A 438 81.06 27.98 -5.27
C GLU A 438 80.40 26.86 -6.09
N LEU A 439 81.17 26.13 -6.91
CA LEU A 439 80.69 24.95 -7.64
C LEU A 439 80.37 23.76 -6.72
N GLU A 440 81.17 23.54 -5.68
CA GLU A 440 80.96 22.47 -4.68
C GLU A 440 79.69 22.78 -3.86
N ALA A 441 79.49 24.04 -3.46
CA ALA A 441 78.27 24.48 -2.78
C ALA A 441 77.01 24.49 -3.68
N THR A 442 77.12 24.83 -4.97
CA THR A 442 75.96 24.72 -5.89
C THR A 442 75.61 23.28 -6.21
N LEU A 443 76.60 22.38 -6.34
CA LEU A 443 76.36 20.93 -6.47
C LEU A 443 75.68 20.32 -5.23
N ASP A 444 76.10 20.70 -4.02
CA ASP A 444 75.45 20.27 -2.78
C ASP A 444 73.99 20.75 -2.70
N MET A 445 73.70 22.00 -3.07
CA MET A 445 72.34 22.53 -3.14
C MET A 445 71.47 21.84 -4.22
N GLU A 446 72.02 21.60 -5.41
CA GLU A 446 71.34 20.83 -6.47
C GLU A 446 71.11 19.37 -6.08
N GLU A 447 72.00 18.75 -5.29
CA GLU A 447 71.80 17.41 -4.75
C GLU A 447 70.73 17.38 -3.66
N GLU A 448 70.65 18.39 -2.79
CA GLU A 448 69.54 18.53 -1.84
C GLU A 448 68.18 18.71 -2.55
N GLU A 449 68.07 19.60 -3.54
CA GLU A 449 66.81 19.80 -4.28
C GLU A 449 66.40 18.55 -5.06
N ARG A 450 67.35 17.90 -5.75
CA ARG A 450 67.14 16.63 -6.46
C ARG A 450 66.67 15.51 -5.53
N ASN A 451 67.20 15.44 -4.31
CA ASN A 451 66.75 14.46 -3.30
C ASN A 451 65.36 14.81 -2.73
N LYS A 452 65.05 16.08 -2.48
CA LYS A 452 63.71 16.53 -2.06
C LYS A 452 62.65 16.22 -3.13
N ALA A 453 62.93 16.56 -4.40
CA ALA A 453 62.04 16.26 -5.52
C ALA A 453 61.81 14.75 -5.70
N ARG A 454 62.86 13.93 -5.54
CA ARG A 454 62.74 12.46 -5.61
C ARG A 454 61.86 11.90 -4.49
N ALA A 455 62.02 12.39 -3.25
CA ALA A 455 61.20 11.97 -2.12
C ALA A 455 59.72 12.38 -2.28
N GLU A 456 59.45 13.55 -2.88
CA GLU A 456 58.07 13.96 -3.17
C GLU A 456 57.43 13.12 -4.29
N LEU A 457 58.18 12.78 -5.34
CA LEU A 457 57.72 11.87 -6.40
C LEU A 457 57.38 10.48 -5.84
N GLU A 458 58.26 9.88 -5.03
CA GLU A 458 58.03 8.56 -4.42
C GLU A 458 56.81 8.57 -3.47
N LYS A 459 56.52 9.71 -2.83
CA LYS A 459 55.28 9.90 -2.05
C LYS A 459 54.05 9.95 -2.95
N ARG A 460 54.06 10.81 -3.99
CA ARG A 460 52.95 10.95 -4.94
C ARG A 460 52.63 9.63 -5.65
N GLU A 461 53.64 8.82 -5.96
CA GLU A 461 53.48 7.48 -6.56
C GLU A 461 52.75 6.51 -5.61
N LYS A 462 53.11 6.48 -4.32
CA LYS A 462 52.43 5.66 -3.30
C LYS A 462 51.00 6.11 -3.03
N ASP A 463 50.74 7.42 -3.05
CA ASP A 463 49.39 7.96 -2.86
C ASP A 463 48.51 7.69 -4.10
N LEU A 464 49.05 7.74 -5.32
CA LEU A 464 48.39 7.28 -6.56
C LEU A 464 48.04 5.79 -6.52
N LEU A 465 48.99 4.95 -6.08
CA LEU A 465 48.80 3.49 -6.05
C LEU A 465 47.73 3.07 -5.03
N LYS A 466 47.61 3.79 -3.90
CA LYS A 466 46.46 3.65 -2.98
C LYS A 466 45.15 4.06 -3.64
N ALA A 467 45.09 5.22 -4.28
CA ALA A 467 43.87 5.70 -4.95
C ALA A 467 43.39 4.71 -6.04
N GLN A 468 44.32 4.09 -6.77
CA GLN A 468 44.01 3.02 -7.73
C GLN A 468 43.46 1.76 -7.05
N GLN A 469 44.02 1.33 -5.91
CA GLN A 469 43.51 0.20 -5.13
C GLN A 469 42.12 0.46 -4.55
N GLU A 470 41.87 1.66 -4.01
CA GLU A 470 40.55 2.06 -3.51
C GLU A 470 39.51 2.15 -4.65
N HIS A 471 39.89 2.70 -5.80
CA HIS A 471 39.05 2.73 -7.00
C HIS A 471 38.73 1.33 -7.53
N HIS A 472 39.70 0.40 -7.52
CA HIS A 472 39.48 -0.99 -7.92
C HIS A 472 38.53 -1.72 -6.95
N LEU A 473 38.72 -1.52 -5.64
CA LEU A 473 37.84 -2.09 -4.61
C LEU A 473 36.41 -1.50 -4.68
N LEU A 474 36.27 -0.24 -5.09
CA LEU A 474 34.98 0.38 -5.38
C LEU A 474 34.34 -0.22 -6.64
N LEU A 475 35.09 -0.42 -7.73
CA LEU A 475 34.60 -1.10 -8.94
C LEU A 475 34.18 -2.55 -8.68
N GLU A 476 34.91 -3.31 -7.87
CA GLU A 476 34.49 -4.66 -7.46
C GLU A 476 33.18 -4.62 -6.66
N LYS A 477 33.03 -3.68 -5.72
CA LYS A 477 31.78 -3.48 -4.96
C LYS A 477 30.63 -3.07 -5.88
N LEU A 478 30.87 -2.19 -6.85
CA LEU A 478 29.86 -1.75 -7.82
C LEU A 478 29.41 -2.92 -8.70
N SER A 479 30.36 -3.68 -9.27
CA SER A 479 30.07 -4.89 -10.04
C SER A 479 29.35 -5.97 -9.20
N ALA A 480 29.71 -6.12 -7.92
CA ALA A 480 29.05 -7.05 -7.00
C ALA A 480 27.65 -6.58 -6.54
N LEU A 481 27.33 -5.29 -6.68
CA LEU A 481 25.97 -4.76 -6.52
C LEU A 481 25.17 -4.93 -7.81
N GLU A 482 25.70 -4.56 -8.97
CA GLU A 482 25.04 -4.75 -10.28
C GLU A 482 24.70 -6.21 -10.54
N LYS A 483 25.62 -7.15 -10.25
CA LYS A 483 25.35 -8.60 -10.35
C LYS A 483 24.24 -9.09 -9.41
N LYS A 484 24.04 -8.43 -8.25
CA LYS A 484 22.93 -8.74 -7.32
C LYS A 484 21.60 -8.14 -7.77
N VAL A 485 21.63 -7.02 -8.49
CA VAL A 485 20.43 -6.38 -9.07
C VAL A 485 19.91 -7.18 -10.28
N ILE A 486 20.77 -7.85 -11.05
CA ILE A 486 20.42 -8.37 -12.38
C ILE A 486 20.25 -9.91 -12.45
N VAL A 487 20.91 -10.73 -11.61
CA VAL A 487 20.93 -12.19 -11.82
C VAL A 487 20.31 -12.99 -10.67
N GLY A 488 19.01 -13.26 -10.79
CA GLY A 488 18.38 -14.44 -10.17
C GLY A 488 18.83 -15.74 -10.86
N GLY A 489 18.85 -16.86 -10.14
CA GLY A 489 19.37 -18.14 -10.66
C GLY A 489 18.55 -18.70 -11.84
N VAL A 490 19.25 -19.29 -12.81
CA VAL A 490 18.70 -19.83 -14.08
C VAL A 490 17.49 -20.76 -13.86
N ASP A 491 17.55 -21.60 -12.83
CA ASP A 491 16.52 -22.60 -12.47
C ASP A 491 15.24 -22.01 -11.82
N LEU A 492 15.27 -20.70 -11.50
CA LEU A 492 14.18 -19.96 -10.86
C LEU A 492 13.51 -18.99 -11.85
N LEU A 493 14.29 -18.41 -12.78
CA LEU A 493 13.77 -17.58 -13.87
C LEU A 493 12.71 -18.36 -14.67
N ALA A 494 13.03 -19.61 -15.04
CA ALA A 494 12.16 -20.50 -15.80
C ALA A 494 10.76 -20.72 -15.17
N LYS A 495 10.64 -20.67 -13.83
CA LYS A 495 9.33 -20.81 -13.13
C LYS A 495 8.52 -19.52 -13.14
N ALA A 496 9.19 -18.36 -13.09
CA ALA A 496 8.54 -17.08 -13.27
C ALA A 496 8.07 -16.93 -14.73
N GLU A 497 8.90 -17.33 -15.69
CA GLU A 497 8.57 -17.38 -17.12
C GLU A 497 7.42 -18.34 -17.44
N GLU A 498 7.37 -19.54 -16.82
CA GLU A 498 6.26 -20.49 -16.99
C GLU A 498 4.94 -19.91 -16.43
N GLN A 499 4.96 -19.33 -15.22
CA GLN A 499 3.78 -18.67 -14.64
C GLN A 499 3.33 -17.46 -15.49
N GLU A 500 4.27 -16.65 -15.98
CA GLU A 500 4.01 -15.50 -16.86
C GLU A 500 3.47 -15.93 -18.23
N LYS A 501 3.96 -17.04 -18.79
CA LYS A 501 3.44 -17.63 -20.03
C LYS A 501 2.00 -18.11 -19.85
N LEU A 502 1.68 -18.77 -18.75
CA LEU A 502 0.30 -19.16 -18.40
C LEU A 502 -0.61 -17.94 -18.21
N LEU A 503 -0.12 -16.87 -17.56
CA LEU A 503 -0.83 -15.60 -17.43
C LEU A 503 -1.11 -14.96 -18.79
N GLN A 504 -0.15 -14.99 -19.72
CA GLN A 504 -0.26 -14.40 -21.05
C GLN A 504 -1.14 -15.24 -22.00
N GLU A 505 -1.04 -16.57 -21.98
CA GLU A 505 -1.94 -17.47 -22.71
C GLU A 505 -3.39 -17.33 -22.24
N SER A 506 -3.61 -17.27 -20.92
CA SER A 506 -4.93 -17.00 -20.34
C SER A 506 -5.47 -15.62 -20.70
N ASN A 507 -4.62 -14.59 -20.77
CA ASN A 507 -5.04 -13.25 -21.18
C ASN A 507 -5.53 -13.25 -22.64
N ASN A 508 -4.79 -13.89 -23.54
CA ASN A 508 -5.16 -13.98 -24.96
C ASN A 508 -6.48 -14.74 -25.15
N GLU A 509 -6.67 -15.87 -24.44
CA GLU A 509 -7.95 -16.60 -24.46
C GLU A 509 -9.10 -15.72 -23.93
N LEU A 510 -8.84 -14.94 -22.88
CA LEU A 510 -9.83 -14.07 -22.26
C LEU A 510 -10.20 -12.88 -23.14
N GLU A 511 -9.25 -12.27 -23.86
CA GLU A 511 -9.51 -11.22 -24.85
C GLU A 511 -10.37 -11.75 -26.01
N GLU A 512 -10.12 -12.96 -26.50
CA GLU A 512 -10.99 -13.61 -27.48
C GLU A 512 -12.41 -13.84 -26.94
N ARG A 513 -12.54 -14.41 -25.73
CA ARG A 513 -13.83 -14.60 -25.06
C ARG A 513 -14.56 -13.28 -24.88
N ARG A 514 -13.86 -12.23 -24.45
CA ARG A 514 -14.40 -10.88 -24.27
C ARG A 514 -14.90 -10.28 -25.58
N ARG A 515 -14.13 -10.37 -26.67
CA ARG A 515 -14.55 -9.88 -27.99
C ARG A 515 -15.83 -10.58 -28.48
N ARG A 516 -15.96 -11.89 -28.25
CA ARG A 516 -17.19 -12.64 -28.53
C ARG A 516 -18.35 -12.21 -27.63
N ALA A 517 -18.10 -11.95 -26.34
CA ALA A 517 -19.11 -11.49 -25.38
C ALA A 517 -19.59 -10.05 -25.67
N GLU A 518 -18.70 -9.14 -26.07
CA GLU A 518 -19.06 -7.77 -26.49
C GLU A 518 -19.89 -7.78 -27.79
N GLN A 519 -19.57 -8.66 -28.75
CA GLN A 519 -20.43 -8.88 -29.93
C GLN A 519 -21.80 -9.42 -29.53
N LEU A 520 -21.86 -10.51 -28.75
CA LEU A 520 -23.13 -11.11 -28.30
C LEU A 520 -23.98 -10.12 -27.51
N ARG A 521 -23.36 -9.31 -26.64
CA ARG A 521 -24.04 -8.26 -25.88
C ARG A 521 -24.61 -7.19 -26.81
N ARG A 522 -23.85 -6.73 -27.80
CA ARG A 522 -24.33 -5.76 -28.79
C ARG A 522 -25.50 -6.31 -29.60
N GLU A 523 -25.41 -7.56 -30.07
CA GLU A 523 -26.52 -8.23 -30.74
C GLU A 523 -27.78 -8.37 -29.87
N LEU A 524 -27.61 -8.44 -28.54
CA LEU A 524 -28.70 -8.56 -27.57
C LEU A 524 -29.32 -7.19 -27.26
N GLU A 525 -28.49 -6.14 -27.15
CA GLU A 525 -28.93 -4.73 -27.03
C GLU A 525 -29.64 -4.25 -28.31
N GLU A 526 -29.16 -4.61 -29.49
CA GLU A 526 -29.81 -4.34 -30.78
C GLU A 526 -31.17 -5.07 -30.88
N LYS A 527 -31.27 -6.35 -30.49
CA LYS A 527 -32.54 -7.10 -30.43
C LYS A 527 -33.50 -6.57 -29.35
N GLU A 528 -33.00 -6.06 -28.22
CA GLU A 528 -33.85 -5.36 -27.23
C GLU A 528 -34.37 -4.02 -27.76
N ALA A 529 -33.57 -3.28 -28.52
CA ALA A 529 -33.98 -2.03 -29.18
C ALA A 529 -35.03 -2.28 -30.28
N GLU A 530 -34.80 -3.24 -31.20
CA GLU A 530 -35.79 -3.66 -32.22
C GLU A 530 -37.14 -4.04 -31.57
N ARG A 531 -37.07 -4.76 -30.45
CA ARG A 531 -38.25 -5.18 -29.68
C ARG A 531 -38.96 -4.02 -28.98
N LEU A 532 -38.24 -2.98 -28.55
CA LEU A 532 -38.82 -1.75 -28.01
C LEU A 532 -39.48 -0.91 -29.12
N ASP A 533 -38.83 -0.75 -30.27
CA ASP A 533 -39.37 -0.05 -31.44
C ASP A 533 -40.66 -0.72 -31.98
N MET A 534 -40.73 -2.05 -31.95
CA MET A 534 -41.97 -2.80 -32.21
C MET A 534 -43.02 -2.61 -31.11
N GLU A 535 -42.63 -2.43 -29.84
CA GLU A 535 -43.54 -2.07 -28.74
C GLU A 535 -43.94 -0.57 -28.69
N GLU A 536 -43.48 0.26 -29.64
CA GLU A 536 -43.90 1.66 -29.81
C GLU A 536 -44.89 1.85 -30.98
N LYS A 537 -44.83 1.00 -32.02
CA LYS A 537 -45.66 1.08 -33.23
C LYS A 537 -46.95 0.26 -33.11
N TYR A 538 -47.90 0.70 -32.28
CA TYR A 538 -49.21 0.04 -32.15
C TYR A 538 -50.05 0.16 -33.42
N SER A 539 -50.58 -0.95 -33.94
CA SER A 539 -51.48 -0.95 -35.11
C SER A 539 -52.95 -0.76 -34.73
N SER A 540 -53.30 -0.92 -33.45
CA SER A 540 -54.65 -0.74 -32.92
C SER A 540 -54.68 -0.19 -31.48
N LEU A 541 -55.79 0.44 -31.12
CA LEU A 541 -56.08 0.88 -29.74
C LEU A 541 -56.01 -0.27 -28.71
N GLN A 542 -56.25 -1.51 -29.13
CA GLN A 542 -56.24 -2.68 -28.24
C GLN A 542 -54.81 -3.20 -28.01
N GLU A 543 -53.91 -3.08 -28.99
CA GLU A 543 -52.48 -3.27 -28.80
C GLU A 543 -51.88 -2.13 -27.96
N GLU A 544 -52.28 -0.88 -28.20
CA GLU A 544 -51.87 0.28 -27.41
C GLU A 544 -52.27 0.12 -25.94
N ALA A 545 -53.49 -0.35 -25.66
CA ALA A 545 -53.96 -0.66 -24.31
C ALA A 545 -53.11 -1.77 -23.66
N GLN A 546 -52.74 -2.82 -24.41
CA GLN A 546 -51.85 -3.88 -23.90
C GLN A 546 -50.42 -3.37 -23.67
N GLY A 547 -49.87 -2.56 -24.57
CA GLY A 547 -48.56 -1.92 -24.46
C GLY A 547 -48.48 -0.97 -23.27
N LYS A 548 -49.47 -0.10 -23.10
CA LYS A 548 -49.63 0.75 -21.92
C LYS A 548 -49.80 -0.07 -20.64
N THR A 549 -50.50 -1.21 -20.68
CA THR A 549 -50.61 -2.14 -19.53
C THR A 549 -49.26 -2.81 -19.20
N LYS A 550 -48.46 -3.22 -20.19
CA LYS A 550 -47.08 -3.71 -20.00
C LYS A 550 -46.18 -2.63 -19.39
N LYS A 551 -46.18 -1.42 -19.97
CA LYS A 551 -45.40 -0.27 -19.50
C LYS A 551 -45.81 0.11 -18.06
N LEU A 552 -47.11 0.12 -17.75
CA LEU A 552 -47.63 0.33 -16.39
C LEU A 552 -47.16 -0.76 -15.41
N LYS A 553 -47.19 -2.05 -15.79
CA LYS A 553 -46.63 -3.14 -14.95
C LYS A 553 -45.12 -3.00 -14.72
N LYS A 554 -44.35 -2.57 -15.73
CA LYS A 554 -42.90 -2.30 -15.61
C LYS A 554 -42.66 -1.16 -14.62
N VAL A 555 -43.36 -0.03 -14.77
CA VAL A 555 -43.28 1.12 -13.85
C VAL A 555 -43.74 0.76 -12.43
N TRP A 556 -44.81 -0.04 -12.27
CA TRP A 556 -45.26 -0.52 -10.97
C TRP A 556 -44.21 -1.40 -10.28
N THR A 557 -43.57 -2.31 -11.03
CA THR A 557 -42.48 -3.14 -10.51
C THR A 557 -41.27 -2.30 -10.08
N MET A 558 -40.89 -1.29 -10.88
CA MET A 558 -39.83 -0.34 -10.51
C MET A 558 -40.18 0.47 -9.26
N LEU A 559 -41.43 0.92 -9.13
CA LEU A 559 -41.92 1.65 -7.95
C LEU A 559 -41.98 0.77 -6.70
N MET A 560 -42.33 -0.51 -6.82
CA MET A 560 -42.30 -1.47 -5.71
C MET A 560 -40.86 -1.83 -5.31
N ALA A 561 -39.94 -1.95 -6.27
CA ALA A 561 -38.51 -2.12 -5.99
C ALA A 561 -37.92 -0.90 -5.25
N ALA A 562 -38.17 0.31 -5.75
CA ALA A 562 -37.73 1.55 -5.10
C ALA A 562 -38.34 1.72 -3.69
N LYS A 563 -39.61 1.36 -3.48
CA LYS A 563 -40.22 1.33 -2.14
C LYS A 563 -39.56 0.31 -1.22
N SER A 564 -39.23 -0.88 -1.72
CA SER A 564 -38.50 -1.90 -0.95
C SER A 564 -37.11 -1.41 -0.57
N GLU A 565 -36.39 -0.77 -1.50
CA GLU A 565 -35.07 -0.22 -1.25
C GLU A 565 -35.11 0.95 -0.24
N MET A 566 -36.09 1.85 -0.33
CA MET A 566 -36.30 2.89 0.69
C MET A 566 -36.58 2.28 2.07
N ALA A 567 -37.41 1.23 2.15
CA ALA A 567 -37.70 0.55 3.41
C ALA A 567 -36.46 -0.17 3.98
N ASP A 568 -35.66 -0.84 3.13
CA ASP A 568 -34.39 -1.43 3.55
C ASP A 568 -33.42 -0.37 4.07
N LEU A 569 -33.28 0.77 3.38
CA LEU A 569 -32.35 1.83 3.76
C LEU A 569 -32.76 2.50 5.07
N GLN A 570 -34.07 2.68 5.28
CA GLN A 570 -34.61 3.10 6.58
C GLN A 570 -34.31 2.06 7.67
N GLN A 571 -34.46 0.76 7.38
CA GLN A 571 -34.15 -0.30 8.35
C GLN A 571 -32.64 -0.43 8.64
N GLU A 572 -31.80 -0.32 7.62
CA GLU A 572 -30.33 -0.37 7.72
C GLU A 572 -29.82 0.82 8.55
N HIS A 573 -30.35 2.03 8.29
CA HIS A 573 -30.08 3.23 9.08
C HIS A 573 -30.58 3.13 10.52
N HIS A 574 -31.77 2.53 10.76
CA HIS A 574 -32.27 2.33 12.13
C HIS A 574 -31.40 1.35 12.92
N ARG A 575 -31.00 0.22 12.30
CA ARG A 575 -30.06 -0.75 12.88
C ARG A 575 -28.68 -0.13 13.15
N GLU A 576 -28.24 0.83 12.33
CA GLU A 576 -27.00 1.59 12.55
C GLU A 576 -27.13 2.57 13.72
N ILE A 577 -28.24 3.29 13.84
CA ILE A 577 -28.54 4.14 15.00
C ILE A 577 -28.59 3.30 16.28
N GLU A 578 -29.26 2.14 16.28
CA GLU A 578 -29.29 1.23 17.43
C GLU A 578 -27.88 0.76 17.83
N GLY A 579 -27.06 0.34 16.87
CA GLY A 579 -25.67 -0.06 17.11
C GLY A 579 -24.79 1.09 17.63
N LEU A 580 -24.97 2.32 17.12
CA LEU A 580 -24.27 3.50 17.63
C LEU A 580 -24.72 3.86 19.05
N LEU A 581 -26.03 3.78 19.34
CA LEU A 581 -26.57 4.00 20.69
C LEU A 581 -26.09 2.93 21.69
N GLU A 582 -25.95 1.67 21.27
CA GLU A 582 -25.39 0.62 22.12
C GLU A 582 -23.89 0.82 22.38
N ASN A 583 -23.11 1.22 21.37
CA ASN A 583 -21.71 1.63 21.56
C ASN A 583 -21.59 2.84 22.51
N ILE A 584 -22.44 3.86 22.37
CA ILE A 584 -22.48 5.02 23.29
C ILE A 584 -22.84 4.58 24.72
N ARG A 585 -23.81 3.67 24.89
CA ARG A 585 -24.17 3.10 26.20
C ARG A 585 -23.01 2.30 26.82
N HIS A 586 -22.26 1.54 26.02
CA HIS A 586 -21.09 0.80 26.47
C HIS A 586 -19.96 1.76 26.89
N LEU A 587 -19.56 2.69 26.02
CA LEU A 587 -18.54 3.71 26.31
C LEU A 587 -18.91 4.55 27.54
N SER A 588 -20.18 4.92 27.71
CA SER A 588 -20.66 5.64 28.89
C SER A 588 -20.54 4.84 30.20
N ARG A 589 -20.63 3.50 30.14
CA ARG A 589 -20.38 2.62 31.30
C ARG A 589 -18.89 2.48 31.59
N GLU A 590 -18.08 2.36 30.55
CA GLU A 590 -16.62 2.24 30.68
C GLU A 590 -15.98 3.53 31.18
N LEU A 591 -16.42 4.70 30.68
CA LEU A 591 -16.00 6.01 31.18
C LEU A 591 -16.37 6.19 32.67
N ARG A 592 -17.60 5.86 33.08
CA ARG A 592 -18.00 5.91 34.50
C ARG A 592 -17.15 5.00 35.38
N LEU A 593 -16.76 3.81 34.90
CA LEU A 593 -15.87 2.92 35.62
C LEU A 593 -14.47 3.52 35.76
N GLN A 594 -13.94 4.15 34.71
CA GLN A 594 -12.63 4.83 34.75
C GLN A 594 -12.65 6.05 35.68
N MET A 595 -13.71 6.87 35.64
CA MET A 595 -13.90 7.98 36.57
C MET A 595 -13.96 7.49 38.02
N LEU A 596 -14.78 6.49 38.32
CA LEU A 596 -14.92 5.95 39.68
C LEU A 596 -13.58 5.38 40.21
N ILE A 597 -12.73 4.82 39.35
CA ILE A 597 -11.35 4.43 39.71
C ILE A 597 -10.48 5.68 39.99
N ILE A 598 -10.54 6.71 39.16
CA ILE A 598 -9.81 7.98 39.37
C ILE A 598 -10.25 8.61 40.70
N ASP A 599 -11.55 8.73 40.95
CA ASP A 599 -12.15 9.26 42.18
C ASP A 599 -11.75 8.48 43.44
N SER A 600 -11.54 7.15 43.31
CA SER A 600 -11.17 6.28 44.43
C SER A 600 -9.68 6.28 44.76
N PHE A 601 -8.81 6.65 43.83
CA PHE A 601 -7.35 6.48 43.96
C PHE A 601 -6.52 7.76 43.75
N ILE A 602 -7.08 8.81 43.16
CA ILE A 602 -6.41 10.09 42.91
C ILE A 602 -7.17 11.20 43.66
N PRO A 603 -6.58 11.80 44.73
CA PRO A 603 -7.19 12.94 45.42
C PRO A 603 -7.52 14.09 44.48
N GLN A 604 -8.66 14.74 44.71
CA GLN A 604 -9.24 15.74 43.80
C GLN A 604 -8.28 16.90 43.46
N GLU A 605 -7.46 17.35 44.42
CA GLU A 605 -6.40 18.36 44.20
C GLU A 605 -5.43 17.97 43.08
N TYR A 606 -5.08 16.68 42.96
CA TYR A 606 -4.22 16.17 41.90
C TYR A 606 -4.98 15.91 40.60
N GLN A 607 -6.29 15.65 40.65
CA GLN A 607 -7.13 15.58 39.45
C GLN A 607 -7.21 16.96 38.78
N GLU A 608 -7.56 18.00 39.54
CA GLU A 608 -7.60 19.39 39.07
C GLU A 608 -6.22 19.84 38.56
N MET A 609 -5.13 19.45 39.22
CA MET A 609 -3.77 19.72 38.75
C MET A 609 -3.43 18.99 37.43
N ILE A 610 -3.97 17.80 37.18
CA ILE A 610 -3.81 17.11 35.89
C ILE A 610 -4.64 17.81 34.81
N GLU A 611 -5.92 18.08 35.06
CA GLU A 611 -6.83 18.71 34.09
C GLU A 611 -6.33 20.09 33.62
N ASN A 612 -5.87 20.94 34.54
CA ASN A 612 -5.35 22.28 34.21
C ASN A 612 -4.05 22.27 33.38
N TYR A 613 -3.33 21.14 33.33
CA TYR A 613 -2.04 21.01 32.62
C TYR A 613 -2.10 20.05 31.43
N VAL A 614 -3.21 19.35 31.23
CA VAL A 614 -3.49 18.49 30.08
C VAL A 614 -4.02 19.33 28.91
N GLN A 615 -3.35 19.24 27.76
CA GLN A 615 -3.80 19.85 26.51
C GLN A 615 -3.93 18.79 25.41
N TRP A 616 -5.06 18.78 24.70
CA TRP A 616 -5.22 17.94 23.50
C TRP A 616 -4.32 18.46 22.37
N ASN A 617 -3.55 17.56 21.75
CA ASN A 617 -2.71 17.86 20.60
C ASN A 617 -3.29 17.21 19.34
N GLU A 618 -3.86 18.03 18.45
CA GLU A 618 -4.55 17.58 17.24
C GLU A 618 -3.62 16.97 16.17
N ASP A 619 -2.33 17.33 16.17
CA ASP A 619 -1.36 16.83 15.18
C ASP A 619 -0.96 15.36 15.43
N ILE A 620 -0.94 14.94 16.71
CA ILE A 620 -0.67 13.55 17.10
C ILE A 620 -1.95 12.76 17.45
N GLY A 621 -3.01 13.44 17.89
CA GLY A 621 -4.26 12.82 18.33
C GLY A 621 -4.19 12.23 19.74
N GLU A 622 -3.48 12.88 20.66
CA GLU A 622 -3.29 12.44 22.04
C GLU A 622 -3.32 13.63 23.03
N TRP A 623 -3.66 13.34 24.29
CA TRP A 623 -3.60 14.31 25.40
C TRP A 623 -2.16 14.45 25.91
N GLN A 624 -1.61 15.67 25.89
CA GLN A 624 -0.27 15.98 26.38
C GLN A 624 -0.33 16.72 27.73
N LEU A 625 0.24 16.14 28.77
CA LEU A 625 0.45 16.80 30.05
C LEU A 625 1.68 17.71 29.98
N LYS A 626 1.48 19.03 30.07
CA LYS A 626 2.57 20.01 30.10
C LYS A 626 3.24 20.05 31.48
N CYS A 627 4.58 20.14 31.48
CA CYS A 627 5.39 20.55 32.62
C CYS A 627 5.38 19.65 33.89
N VAL A 628 5.22 18.33 33.75
CA VAL A 628 5.65 17.39 34.81
C VAL A 628 7.02 16.81 34.47
N ALA A 629 8.07 17.37 35.07
CA ALA A 629 9.37 16.72 35.13
C ALA A 629 9.30 15.55 36.11
N TYR A 630 9.73 14.35 35.67
CA TYR A 630 9.73 13.12 36.48
C TYR A 630 10.74 13.20 37.65
N THR A 631 10.35 13.88 38.73
CA THR A 631 11.08 13.93 40.00
C THR A 631 10.79 12.69 40.83
N GLY A 632 11.43 11.58 40.45
CA GLY A 632 11.35 10.33 41.20
C GLY A 632 11.77 10.50 42.68
N ASN A 633 11.11 9.74 43.56
CA ASN A 633 11.52 9.50 44.95
C ASN A 633 11.72 10.73 45.86
N ASN A 634 10.74 11.66 45.95
CA ASN A 634 10.72 12.68 47.01
C ASN A 634 9.38 12.90 47.74
N MET A 635 8.44 11.96 47.65
CA MET A 635 7.30 11.88 48.58
C MET A 635 7.79 11.50 50.00
N ARG A 636 8.27 12.48 50.77
CA ARG A 636 8.59 12.30 52.19
C ARG A 636 7.33 11.86 52.94
N LYS A 637 7.41 10.74 53.66
CA LYS A 637 6.36 10.28 54.58
C LYS A 637 6.15 11.30 55.71
N GLN A 638 5.25 12.25 55.55
CA GLN A 638 4.59 12.86 56.69
C GLN A 638 3.67 11.80 57.30
N THR A 639 4.13 11.19 58.40
CA THR A 639 3.29 10.25 59.15
C THR A 639 2.32 11.10 59.97
N PRO A 640 0.99 10.95 59.81
CA PRO A 640 0.05 11.69 60.65
C PRO A 640 0.27 11.29 62.12
N VAL A 641 0.22 12.27 63.02
CA VAL A 641 0.29 12.02 64.46
C VAL A 641 -0.93 11.17 64.85
N PRO A 642 -0.76 10.07 65.60
CA PRO A 642 -1.88 9.18 65.93
C PRO A 642 -2.88 9.89 66.84
N ASP A 643 -4.06 10.18 66.27
CA ASP A 643 -5.16 10.79 67.00
C ASP A 643 -5.69 9.81 68.07
N LYS A 644 -5.80 10.26 69.32
CA LYS A 644 -6.18 9.40 70.44
C LYS A 644 -7.69 9.23 70.49
N LYS A 645 -8.22 8.34 69.66
CA LYS A 645 -9.60 7.85 69.71
C LYS A 645 -9.62 6.36 70.05
N GLU A 646 -10.68 5.95 70.72
CA GLU A 646 -10.79 4.63 71.35
C GLU A 646 -10.99 3.54 70.28
N LYS A 647 -10.53 2.32 70.57
CA LYS A 647 -10.68 1.19 69.65
C LYS A 647 -12.14 0.78 69.54
N ASP A 648 -12.68 0.81 68.33
CA ASP A 648 -13.94 0.13 68.01
C ASP A 648 -13.71 -1.40 68.10
N PRO A 649 -14.51 -2.15 68.90
CA PRO A 649 -14.38 -3.61 69.00
C PRO A 649 -14.62 -4.39 67.71
N PHE A 650 -15.10 -3.75 66.64
CA PHE A 650 -15.50 -4.40 65.38
C PHE A 650 -14.54 -4.14 64.19
N GLU A 651 -13.40 -3.49 64.40
CA GLU A 651 -12.40 -3.30 63.34
C GLU A 651 -11.70 -4.63 62.99
N VAL A 652 -12.04 -5.20 61.82
CA VAL A 652 -11.50 -6.48 61.34
C VAL A 652 -10.12 -6.25 60.71
N ASP A 653 -9.07 -6.84 61.28
CA ASP A 653 -7.71 -6.79 60.73
C ASP A 653 -7.61 -7.57 59.40
N LEU A 654 -7.58 -6.82 58.29
CA LEU A 654 -7.43 -7.34 56.93
C LEU A 654 -5.95 -7.35 56.44
N SER A 655 -4.97 -7.06 57.30
CA SER A 655 -3.54 -7.04 56.92
C SER A 655 -3.06 -8.35 56.30
N HIS A 656 -3.69 -9.47 56.67
CA HIS A 656 -3.35 -10.81 56.19
C HIS A 656 -3.80 -11.05 54.74
N VAL A 657 -4.76 -10.28 54.22
CA VAL A 657 -5.35 -10.48 52.87
C VAL A 657 -4.37 -10.06 51.77
N TYR A 658 -3.52 -9.07 52.03
CA TYR A 658 -2.61 -8.49 51.03
C TYR A 658 -1.30 -9.29 50.81
N LEU A 659 -1.07 -10.39 51.53
CA LEU A 659 0.14 -11.22 51.42
C LEU A 659 -0.02 -12.47 50.51
N ALA A 660 -1.13 -12.56 49.77
CA ALA A 660 -1.53 -13.76 49.02
C ALA A 660 -0.83 -13.98 47.65
N TYR A 661 0.34 -13.37 47.40
CA TYR A 661 1.06 -13.43 46.12
C TYR A 661 2.43 -14.13 46.20
N THR A 662 2.55 -15.17 47.03
CA THR A 662 3.71 -16.09 47.02
C THR A 662 3.24 -17.54 47.12
N GLU A 663 3.87 -18.46 46.36
CA GLU A 663 3.46 -19.87 46.29
C GLU A 663 3.57 -20.60 47.63
N GLU A 664 4.55 -20.22 48.46
CA GLU A 664 4.79 -20.78 49.78
C GLU A 664 3.61 -20.50 50.75
N SER A 665 2.98 -19.33 50.63
CA SER A 665 1.80 -18.94 51.40
C SER A 665 0.57 -19.80 51.05
N MET A 666 0.36 -20.11 49.75
CA MET A 666 -0.72 -21.02 49.34
C MET A 666 -0.57 -22.44 49.92
N ARG A 667 0.66 -22.98 49.99
CA ARG A 667 0.91 -24.29 50.60
C ARG A 667 0.54 -24.35 52.08
N GLN A 668 0.85 -23.30 52.85
CA GLN A 668 0.47 -23.25 54.27
C GLN A 668 -1.04 -23.09 54.48
N SER A 669 -1.73 -22.37 53.58
CA SER A 669 -3.19 -22.20 53.66
C SER A 669 -3.94 -23.52 53.42
N LEU A 670 -3.49 -24.32 52.44
CA LEU A 670 -4.07 -25.64 52.14
C LEU A 670 -3.97 -26.63 53.32
N MET A 671 -2.90 -26.57 54.11
CA MET A 671 -2.74 -27.43 55.31
C MET A 671 -3.68 -27.08 56.47
N LYS A 672 -4.35 -25.92 56.46
CA LYS A 672 -5.26 -25.48 57.54
C LYS A 672 -6.75 -25.83 57.30
N LEU A 673 -7.06 -26.58 56.23
CA LEU A 673 -8.45 -26.90 55.84
C LEU A 673 -8.97 -28.25 56.36
N GLU A 674 -8.19 -29.01 57.15
CA GLU A 674 -8.70 -30.21 57.82
C GLU A 674 -9.69 -29.86 58.94
N ARG A 675 -10.90 -30.42 58.87
CA ARG A 675 -12.01 -30.09 59.78
C ARG A 675 -11.84 -30.74 61.16
N PRO A 676 -12.00 -30.00 62.29
CA PRO A 676 -12.15 -30.60 63.61
C PRO A 676 -13.48 -31.36 63.73
N ARG A 677 -13.49 -32.43 64.55
CA ARG A 677 -14.68 -33.27 64.81
C ARG A 677 -15.68 -32.57 65.74
N THR A 678 -16.97 -32.79 65.52
CA THR A 678 -18.06 -32.19 66.32
C THR A 678 -18.40 -32.99 67.59
N SER A 679 -18.78 -32.29 68.68
CA SER A 679 -19.09 -32.92 69.97
C SER A 679 -20.31 -32.30 70.70
N LYS A 680 -21.40 -33.09 70.76
CA LYS A 680 -22.49 -33.14 71.77
C LYS A 680 -22.89 -31.88 72.58
N SER A 681 -24.14 -31.43 72.38
CA SER A 681 -25.05 -30.90 73.43
C SER A 681 -26.51 -31.03 72.95
N SER A 682 -27.29 -32.01 73.42
CA SER A 682 -28.25 -31.94 74.55
C SER A 682 -29.60 -31.25 74.23
N ARG A 683 -30.72 -31.93 74.54
CA ARG A 683 -32.08 -31.67 74.03
C ARG A 683 -33.07 -31.39 75.17
N PRO A 684 -33.94 -30.35 75.10
CA PRO A 684 -35.01 -30.15 76.09
C PRO A 684 -36.17 -31.17 75.96
N LYS A 685 -36.94 -31.34 77.05
CA LYS A 685 -38.13 -32.21 77.10
C LYS A 685 -39.18 -31.64 78.06
N THR A 686 -40.44 -32.06 77.87
CA THR A 686 -41.65 -31.74 78.68
C THR A 686 -42.19 -30.31 78.55
N GLY A 687 -43.52 -30.08 78.62
CA GLY A 687 -44.61 -31.07 78.53
C GLY A 687 -45.96 -30.61 79.11
N ARG A 688 -47.05 -31.25 78.63
CA ARG A 688 -48.48 -30.98 78.94
C ARG A 688 -49.01 -29.65 78.36
N ARG A 689 -50.31 -29.51 78.10
CA ARG A 689 -51.44 -30.43 78.39
C ARG A 689 -52.24 -30.73 77.12
#